data_AF-A0A955N7T9-F1
#
_entry.id   AF-A0A955N7T9-F1
#
_cell.length_a   1.000
_cell.length_b   1.000
_cell.length_c   1.000
_cell.angle_alpha   90.00
_cell.angle_beta   90.00
_cell.angle_gamma   90.00
#
_symmetry.space_group_name_H-M   'P 1'
#
loop_
_entity.id
_entity.type
_entity.pdbx_description
1 polymer ?
#
loop_
_entity_poly.entity_id
_entity_poly.type
_entity_poly.pdbx_seq_one_letter_code
_entity_poly.pdbx_strand_id
1 'polypeptide(L)'
;MKAPIHAPGKSFPLGATVSPEGVNFCVFSKNSTLVELLLFDHADDAKPVDVIPLDSWENRTYHYRHVFVPDLQAGQVYAYRAQGPFEPQHGFRFDPEKILLDPYGRSVAVPDQYSRVAASKPGDNCASAMKSVVVDIQNYDWEGDRPLKRPSANTIIYEMHVGGFTRNPNSGLSPEIRGTYAGLIKKIPYLQELGITAVELLPVFQFDPYDCPAGHVNYWGYCPVSFFAPHAAYSSRRDLLGPVDEFRDMVKMLHRAGIEVILDVVYNHTAEGNHEGPTLCYRGLENEAYYILEQDRTRYSNYTGTGNTLNANHPVVRRLIVDSLRYWVEEMHVDGFRFDLASILSRDETGTPLKNPPILWDIESDPSLAGTKLIAEAWDAAGLYQVGSFIGDSWKEWNGRFRDDARDFFRSQEGSAAHFADRMIGSPQIYGHKEREPEQSINFVTCHDGFTLNDLVSYNEKHNEPNGEGNRDGSNDNKSWNCGVEGPTDDPAVERLRNREVKNFLTVTLLSVGVPMILMGDEVRRTQHGNNNAYCLDDETSWFDWSLLAKHADVCRFVRLLNARRVLRDVEHERQRVSLTHLIRQAKKEWHGVKLHQPDWSPHSRSIAFFVELRREGHFVHFILNAYWEPLEFELPPVNHERGGTWRRWIDTALDSPNDIVPWQTAPEIPGSSYRAEARSVVVLVALEGPVENLTYVI
;
A
#
# COMPACT_ATOMS: atom_id res chain seq x y z
N MET A 1 -34.71 -12.48 37.51
CA MET A 1 -33.49 -12.59 36.69
C MET A 1 -32.37 -13.02 37.60
N LYS A 2 -31.72 -14.16 37.35
CA LYS A 2 -30.49 -14.53 38.06
C LYS A 2 -29.41 -13.56 37.60
N ALA A 3 -28.69 -12.91 38.52
CA ALA A 3 -27.51 -12.13 38.17
C ALA A 3 -26.57 -13.02 37.35
N PRO A 4 -26.00 -12.54 36.22
CA PRO A 4 -25.04 -13.33 35.47
C PRO A 4 -23.85 -13.62 36.37
N ILE A 5 -23.59 -14.91 36.59
CA ILE A 5 -22.43 -15.39 37.33
C ILE A 5 -21.25 -15.23 36.36
N HIS A 6 -20.60 -14.07 36.37
CA HIS A 6 -19.30 -13.90 35.72
C HIS A 6 -18.20 -14.43 36.64
N ALA A 7 -17.09 -14.86 36.04
CA ALA A 7 -15.89 -15.29 36.76
C ALA A 7 -14.75 -14.28 36.56
N PRO A 8 -13.69 -14.29 37.38
CA PRO A 8 -12.60 -13.33 37.30
C PRO A 8 -11.95 -13.19 35.91
N GLY A 9 -11.92 -14.27 35.12
CA GLY A 9 -11.27 -14.28 33.80
C GLY A 9 -9.74 -14.29 33.88
N LYS A 10 -9.09 -13.99 32.74
CA LYS A 10 -7.64 -14.04 32.57
C LYS A 10 -7.15 -12.76 31.89
N SER A 11 -5.96 -12.29 32.30
CA SER A 11 -5.29 -11.12 31.74
C SER A 11 -4.59 -11.35 30.39
N PHE A 12 -4.69 -12.57 29.84
CA PHE A 12 -4.20 -12.93 28.53
C PHE A 12 -5.04 -14.08 27.96
N PRO A 13 -5.30 -14.10 26.63
CA PRO A 13 -4.99 -13.06 25.63
C PRO A 13 -5.76 -11.75 25.81
N LEU A 14 -5.28 -10.68 25.16
CA LEU A 14 -5.98 -9.39 25.08
C LEU A 14 -7.14 -9.46 24.08
N GLY A 15 -8.16 -8.65 24.30
CA GLY A 15 -9.41 -8.66 23.54
C GLY A 15 -10.43 -9.67 24.06
N ALA A 16 -11.45 -9.94 23.25
CA ALA A 16 -12.44 -10.99 23.49
C ALA A 16 -11.97 -12.33 22.89
N THR A 17 -11.90 -13.37 23.72
CA THR A 17 -11.47 -14.72 23.32
C THR A 17 -12.53 -15.75 23.63
N VAL A 18 -12.97 -16.45 22.58
CA VAL A 18 -13.99 -17.48 22.64
C VAL A 18 -13.41 -18.78 23.19
N SER A 19 -14.18 -19.46 24.04
CA SER A 19 -13.93 -20.81 24.54
C SER A 19 -15.26 -21.58 24.56
N PRO A 20 -15.24 -22.93 24.67
CA PRO A 20 -16.47 -23.72 24.74
C PRO A 20 -17.43 -23.32 25.86
N GLU A 21 -16.90 -22.78 26.97
CA GLU A 21 -17.69 -22.41 28.16
C GLU A 21 -18.17 -20.95 28.16
N GLY A 22 -17.70 -20.10 27.24
CA GLY A 22 -18.01 -18.67 27.22
C GLY A 22 -16.87 -17.81 26.66
N VAL A 23 -16.88 -16.51 26.97
CA VAL A 23 -15.92 -15.54 26.42
C VAL A 23 -15.11 -14.87 27.54
N ASN A 24 -13.79 -14.85 27.36
CA ASN A 24 -12.87 -14.05 28.19
C ASN A 24 -12.63 -12.68 27.54
N PHE A 25 -12.87 -11.61 28.27
CA PHE A 25 -12.57 -10.24 27.86
C PHE A 25 -11.35 -9.74 28.63
N CYS A 26 -10.43 -9.07 27.95
CA CYS A 26 -9.29 -8.43 28.60
C CYS A 26 -8.85 -7.15 27.88
N VAL A 27 -8.79 -6.03 28.61
CA VAL A 27 -8.39 -4.71 28.09
C VAL A 27 -7.34 -4.05 28.97
N PHE A 28 -6.40 -3.35 28.36
CA PHE A 28 -5.40 -2.55 29.08
C PHE A 28 -5.96 -1.16 29.43
N SER A 29 -5.89 -0.80 30.71
CA SER A 29 -6.14 0.56 31.19
C SER A 29 -5.48 0.73 32.57
N LYS A 30 -4.44 1.56 32.62
CA LYS A 30 -3.57 1.73 33.79
C LYS A 30 -4.18 2.70 34.81
N ASN A 31 -4.70 3.82 34.34
CA ASN A 31 -5.16 4.95 35.14
C ASN A 31 -6.70 5.02 35.31
N SER A 32 -7.44 4.06 34.75
CA SER A 32 -8.87 3.93 35.04
C SER A 32 -9.13 3.53 36.49
N THR A 33 -10.17 4.13 37.06
CA THR A 33 -10.73 3.77 38.37
C THR A 33 -11.79 2.68 38.24
N LEU A 34 -12.54 2.65 37.13
CA LEU A 34 -13.51 1.61 36.79
C LEU A 34 -13.49 1.36 35.28
N VAL A 35 -13.65 0.11 34.88
CA VAL A 35 -13.97 -0.28 33.50
C VAL A 35 -15.25 -1.09 33.56
N GLU A 36 -16.19 -0.82 32.66
CA GLU A 36 -17.43 -1.57 32.50
C GLU A 36 -17.42 -2.25 31.14
N LEU A 37 -17.73 -3.55 31.12
CA LEU A 37 -18.05 -4.29 29.90
C LEU A 37 -19.55 -4.14 29.63
N LEU A 38 -19.87 -3.68 28.43
CA LEU A 38 -21.24 -3.45 27.97
C LEU A 38 -21.60 -4.51 26.94
N LEU A 39 -22.71 -5.22 27.15
CA LEU A 39 -23.22 -6.22 26.21
C LEU A 39 -24.49 -5.70 25.55
N PHE A 40 -24.66 -5.97 24.25
CA PHE A 40 -25.80 -5.51 23.45
C PHE A 40 -26.43 -6.69 22.69
N ASP A 41 -27.73 -6.66 22.47
CA ASP A 41 -28.40 -7.64 21.60
C ASP A 41 -28.13 -7.29 20.13
N HIS A 42 -28.09 -5.98 19.81
CA HIS A 42 -27.91 -5.46 18.47
C HIS A 42 -26.93 -4.27 18.41
N ALA A 43 -26.36 -4.04 17.22
CA ALA A 43 -25.43 -2.95 16.97
C ALA A 43 -26.05 -1.56 17.21
N ASP A 44 -27.33 -1.38 16.84
CA ASP A 44 -28.05 -0.10 16.95
C ASP A 44 -28.70 0.14 18.31
N ASP A 45 -28.49 -0.75 19.29
CA ASP A 45 -29.07 -0.60 20.61
C ASP A 45 -28.56 0.67 21.30
N ALA A 46 -29.51 1.51 21.73
CA ALA A 46 -29.22 2.75 22.46
C ALA A 46 -28.74 2.53 23.89
N LYS A 47 -28.91 1.32 24.41
CA LYS A 47 -28.51 0.92 25.76
C LYS A 47 -28.06 -0.54 25.77
N PRO A 48 -27.07 -0.89 26.58
CA PRO A 48 -26.68 -2.28 26.75
C PRO A 48 -27.80 -3.09 27.42
N VAL A 49 -27.91 -4.36 27.05
CA VAL A 49 -28.77 -5.34 27.73
C VAL A 49 -28.20 -5.72 29.09
N ASP A 50 -26.88 -5.68 29.23
CA ASP A 50 -26.18 -5.95 30.48
C ASP A 50 -24.91 -5.10 30.62
N VAL A 51 -24.60 -4.72 31.86
CA VAL A 51 -23.44 -3.91 32.23
C VAL A 51 -22.70 -4.62 33.34
N ILE A 52 -21.48 -5.05 33.05
CA ILE A 52 -20.64 -5.79 33.98
C ILE A 52 -19.52 -4.85 34.43
N PRO A 53 -19.56 -4.31 35.66
CA PRO A 53 -18.44 -3.55 36.21
C PRO A 53 -17.28 -4.49 36.53
N LEU A 54 -16.08 -4.18 36.05
CA LEU A 54 -14.88 -4.98 36.31
C LEU A 54 -14.30 -4.55 37.66
N ASP A 55 -14.51 -5.40 38.67
CA ASP A 55 -14.02 -5.20 40.02
C ASP A 55 -12.50 -4.99 40.06
N SER A 56 -12.04 -3.99 40.82
CA SER A 56 -10.62 -3.61 40.84
C SER A 56 -9.71 -4.59 41.57
N TRP A 57 -10.28 -5.56 42.32
CA TRP A 57 -9.56 -6.55 43.11
C TRP A 57 -9.61 -7.93 42.47
N GLU A 58 -10.76 -8.35 41.94
CA GLU A 58 -10.95 -9.67 41.30
C GLU A 58 -10.74 -9.64 39.78
N ASN A 59 -11.21 -8.60 39.08
CA ASN A 59 -11.19 -8.49 37.62
C ASN A 59 -10.00 -7.65 37.10
N ARG A 60 -8.88 -7.67 37.84
CA ARG A 60 -7.69 -6.90 37.50
C ARG A 60 -6.41 -7.63 37.85
N THR A 61 -5.54 -7.79 36.87
CA THR A 61 -4.14 -8.18 37.07
C THR A 61 -3.23 -7.07 36.57
N TYR A 62 -2.48 -6.43 37.47
CA TYR A 62 -1.61 -5.29 37.15
C TYR A 62 -2.37 -4.10 36.53
N HIS A 63 -2.25 -3.88 35.22
CA HIS A 63 -2.97 -2.84 34.46
C HIS A 63 -3.99 -3.40 33.46
N TYR A 64 -4.25 -4.71 33.53
CA TYR A 64 -5.18 -5.41 32.65
C TYR A 64 -6.48 -5.70 33.39
N ARG A 65 -7.58 -5.18 32.86
CA ARG A 65 -8.94 -5.43 33.33
C ARG A 65 -9.50 -6.61 32.56
N HIS A 66 -10.02 -7.62 33.26
CA HIS A 66 -10.47 -8.85 32.63
C HIS A 66 -11.68 -9.47 33.32
N VAL A 67 -12.53 -10.15 32.56
CA VAL A 67 -13.69 -10.88 33.07
C VAL A 67 -14.01 -12.04 32.15
N PHE A 68 -14.51 -13.14 32.72
CA PHE A 68 -15.05 -14.25 31.95
C PHE A 68 -16.56 -14.29 32.09
N VAL A 69 -17.26 -14.31 30.96
CA VAL A 69 -18.72 -14.38 30.92
C VAL A 69 -19.13 -15.72 30.32
N PRO A 70 -19.74 -16.62 31.12
CA PRO A 70 -20.20 -17.92 30.65
C PRO A 70 -21.25 -17.81 29.55
N ASP A 71 -21.33 -18.85 28.72
CA ASP A 71 -22.37 -19.06 27.71
C ASP A 71 -22.44 -18.00 26.58
N LEU A 72 -21.61 -16.95 26.61
CA LEU A 72 -21.45 -16.03 25.48
C LEU A 72 -20.78 -16.74 24.29
N GLN A 73 -21.16 -16.32 23.08
CA GLN A 73 -20.68 -16.90 21.83
C GLN A 73 -20.16 -15.82 20.87
N ALA A 74 -19.52 -16.25 19.78
CA ALA A 74 -19.18 -15.37 18.68
C ALA A 74 -20.44 -14.68 18.11
N GLY A 75 -20.29 -13.44 17.66
CA GLY A 75 -21.40 -12.57 17.25
C GLY A 75 -21.95 -11.67 18.35
N GLN A 76 -21.61 -11.91 19.63
CA GLN A 76 -21.97 -11.00 20.72
C GLN A 76 -21.39 -9.60 20.49
N VAL A 77 -22.26 -8.59 20.51
CA VAL A 77 -21.86 -7.18 20.41
C VAL A 77 -21.48 -6.66 21.79
N TYR A 78 -20.34 -5.99 21.88
CA TYR A 78 -19.83 -5.46 23.14
C TYR A 78 -19.05 -4.16 22.97
N ALA A 79 -18.89 -3.43 24.05
CA ALA A 79 -18.01 -2.27 24.14
C ALA A 79 -17.53 -2.07 25.57
N TYR A 80 -16.67 -1.08 25.79
CA TYR A 80 -16.26 -0.66 27.13
C TYR A 80 -16.74 0.76 27.46
N ARG A 81 -16.90 1.02 28.75
CA ARG A 81 -16.83 2.36 29.35
C ARG A 81 -15.67 2.39 30.33
N ALA A 82 -14.97 3.51 30.41
CA ALA A 82 -13.86 3.69 31.34
C ALA A 82 -14.02 4.99 32.12
N GLN A 83 -13.98 4.87 33.44
CA GLN A 83 -13.93 6.01 34.35
C GLN A 83 -12.51 6.22 34.83
N GLY A 84 -12.11 7.48 34.99
CA GLY A 84 -10.81 7.88 35.49
C GLY A 84 -10.73 9.41 35.60
N PRO A 85 -9.54 9.97 35.89
CA PRO A 85 -9.36 11.42 35.91
C PRO A 85 -9.61 12.03 34.52
N PHE A 86 -10.38 13.13 34.47
CA PHE A 86 -10.44 14.00 33.31
C PHE A 86 -9.66 15.28 33.65
N GLU A 87 -8.36 15.25 33.38
CA GLU A 87 -7.42 16.32 33.68
C GLU A 87 -6.56 16.59 32.44
N PRO A 88 -7.10 17.31 31.42
CA PRO A 88 -6.39 17.52 30.16
C PRO A 88 -5.03 18.19 30.33
N GLN A 89 -4.84 19.02 31.36
CA GLN A 89 -3.55 19.63 31.73
C GLN A 89 -2.48 18.61 32.15
N HIS A 90 -2.89 17.40 32.50
CA HIS A 90 -1.99 16.30 32.79
C HIS A 90 -1.99 15.25 31.68
N GLY A 91 -2.86 15.35 30.67
CA GLY A 91 -2.98 14.37 29.58
C GLY A 91 -4.08 13.32 29.80
N PHE A 92 -4.77 13.33 30.94
CA PHE A 92 -5.86 12.38 31.22
C PHE A 92 -7.18 12.82 30.58
N ARG A 93 -7.83 11.90 29.85
CA ARG A 93 -9.02 12.16 29.02
C ARG A 93 -10.13 11.12 29.19
N PHE A 94 -10.24 10.52 30.38
CA PHE A 94 -11.30 9.55 30.67
C PHE A 94 -12.67 10.22 30.65
N ASP A 95 -13.59 9.70 29.84
CA ASP A 95 -14.98 10.16 29.77
C ASP A 95 -15.91 8.95 29.87
N PRO A 96 -16.54 8.71 31.03
CA PRO A 96 -17.39 7.54 31.25
C PRO A 96 -18.70 7.59 30.47
N GLU A 97 -19.06 8.73 29.87
CA GLU A 97 -20.22 8.83 28.98
C GLU A 97 -19.93 8.23 27.59
N LYS A 98 -18.65 7.98 27.25
CA LYS A 98 -18.25 7.48 25.93
C LYS A 98 -18.20 5.97 25.86
N ILE A 99 -18.79 5.44 24.79
CA ILE A 99 -18.62 4.05 24.39
C ILE A 99 -17.28 3.91 23.66
N LEU A 100 -16.49 2.94 24.10
CA LEU A 100 -15.14 2.68 23.62
C LEU A 100 -15.08 1.30 22.96
N LEU A 101 -14.45 1.24 21.79
CA LEU A 101 -14.08 -0.02 21.14
C LEU A 101 -13.02 -0.76 21.96
N ASP A 102 -12.95 -2.07 21.77
CA ASP A 102 -11.81 -2.88 22.21
C ASP A 102 -10.61 -2.64 21.26
N PRO A 103 -9.43 -2.22 21.75
CA PRO A 103 -8.22 -2.10 20.94
C PRO A 103 -7.82 -3.39 20.18
N TYR A 104 -8.25 -4.56 20.67
CA TYR A 104 -8.05 -5.88 20.08
C TYR A 104 -9.33 -6.43 19.43
N GLY A 105 -10.36 -5.60 19.22
CA GLY A 105 -11.61 -5.98 18.57
C GLY A 105 -11.39 -6.37 17.10
N ARG A 106 -11.71 -7.63 16.76
CA ARG A 106 -11.48 -8.23 15.43
C ARG A 106 -12.62 -8.02 14.43
N SER A 107 -13.74 -7.47 14.89
CA SER A 107 -14.81 -6.97 14.03
C SER A 107 -15.47 -5.78 14.73
N VAL A 108 -15.96 -4.83 13.93
CA VAL A 108 -16.59 -3.60 14.40
C VAL A 108 -17.97 -3.50 13.75
N ALA A 109 -18.99 -3.39 14.59
CA ALA A 109 -20.33 -3.04 14.19
C ALA A 109 -20.46 -1.51 14.11
N VAL A 110 -20.74 -1.00 12.92
CA VAL A 110 -21.02 0.43 12.69
C VAL A 110 -22.53 0.61 12.62
N PRO A 111 -23.17 1.30 13.59
CA PRO A 111 -24.62 1.48 13.58
C PRO A 111 -25.05 2.49 12.50
N ASP A 112 -26.30 2.40 12.05
CA ASP A 112 -26.85 3.31 11.03
C ASP A 112 -26.84 4.78 11.50
N GLN A 113 -26.95 4.99 12.81
CA GLN A 113 -26.94 6.31 13.45
C GLN A 113 -25.54 6.75 13.87
N TYR A 114 -24.46 6.14 13.35
CA TYR A 114 -23.10 6.48 13.73
C TYR A 114 -22.85 8.00 13.64
N SER A 115 -22.30 8.57 14.70
CA SER A 115 -22.04 10.01 14.78
C SER A 115 -20.66 10.31 15.38
N ARG A 116 -19.71 10.63 14.50
CA ARG A 116 -18.39 11.17 14.88
C ARG A 116 -18.54 12.40 15.79
N VAL A 117 -19.50 13.28 15.48
CA VAL A 117 -19.76 14.51 16.26
C VAL A 117 -20.21 14.21 17.70
N ALA A 118 -21.06 13.20 17.91
CA ALA A 118 -21.47 12.79 19.25
C ALA A 118 -20.29 12.21 20.06
N ALA A 119 -19.33 11.57 19.39
CA ALA A 119 -18.10 11.09 20.01
C ALA A 119 -17.11 12.23 20.36
N SER A 120 -17.19 13.38 19.68
CA SER A 120 -16.33 14.56 19.95
C SER A 120 -16.90 15.54 21.00
N LYS A 121 -18.20 15.51 21.26
CA LYS A 121 -18.87 16.46 22.19
C LYS A 121 -19.20 15.80 23.53
N PRO A 122 -19.36 16.53 24.65
CA PRO A 122 -19.82 15.95 25.92
C PRO A 122 -21.18 15.24 25.81
N GLY A 123 -21.44 14.25 26.69
CA GLY A 123 -22.70 13.51 26.77
C GLY A 123 -22.62 12.06 26.25
N ASP A 124 -23.61 11.24 26.60
CA ASP A 124 -23.70 9.84 26.15
C ASP A 124 -23.83 9.73 24.62
N ASN A 125 -23.08 8.81 24.02
CA ASN A 125 -23.09 8.53 22.59
C ASN A 125 -23.50 7.09 22.23
N CYS A 126 -24.03 6.32 23.19
CA CYS A 126 -24.28 4.88 23.04
C CYS A 126 -25.11 4.46 21.82
N ALA A 127 -26.17 5.21 21.52
CA ALA A 127 -27.04 4.97 20.36
C ALA A 127 -26.35 5.20 19.00
N SER A 128 -25.24 5.94 18.98
CA SER A 128 -24.55 6.39 17.78
C SER A 128 -23.07 5.98 17.76
N ALA A 129 -22.66 5.06 18.64
CA ALA A 129 -21.27 4.64 18.77
C ALA A 129 -21.03 3.29 18.10
N MET A 130 -19.86 3.15 17.47
CA MET A 130 -19.34 1.87 17.00
C MET A 130 -19.14 0.91 18.18
N LYS A 131 -19.35 -0.38 17.95
CA LYS A 131 -19.24 -1.43 18.96
C LYS A 131 -18.36 -2.57 18.45
N SER A 132 -17.62 -3.22 19.33
CA SER A 132 -16.85 -4.41 18.97
C SER A 132 -17.73 -5.65 18.91
N VAL A 133 -17.30 -6.66 18.16
CA VAL A 133 -18.01 -7.93 18.03
C VAL A 133 -17.08 -9.07 18.43
N VAL A 134 -17.57 -10.03 19.20
CA VAL A 134 -16.83 -11.24 19.55
C VAL A 134 -16.67 -12.09 18.31
N VAL A 135 -15.43 -12.39 17.92
CA VAL A 135 -15.08 -13.19 16.73
C VAL A 135 -14.39 -14.47 17.16
N ASP A 136 -14.87 -15.62 16.69
CA ASP A 136 -14.14 -16.87 16.76
C ASP A 136 -13.24 -17.03 15.54
N ILE A 137 -11.93 -17.13 15.77
CA ILE A 137 -10.93 -17.25 14.72
C ILE A 137 -10.67 -18.70 14.29
N GLN A 138 -11.07 -19.69 15.10
CA GLN A 138 -10.66 -21.09 14.94
C GLN A 138 -11.49 -21.88 13.91
N ASN A 139 -12.69 -21.41 13.58
CA ASN A 139 -13.66 -22.19 12.80
C ASN A 139 -13.67 -21.92 11.29
N TYR A 140 -12.73 -21.12 10.78
CA TYR A 140 -12.67 -20.82 9.34
C TYR A 140 -11.92 -21.90 8.57
N ASP A 141 -12.49 -22.38 7.45
CA ASP A 141 -11.88 -23.39 6.59
C ASP A 141 -11.02 -22.74 5.48
N TRP A 142 -9.70 -22.77 5.71
CA TRP A 142 -8.70 -22.33 4.74
C TRP A 142 -8.49 -23.29 3.56
N GLU A 143 -9.06 -24.50 3.60
CA GLU A 143 -8.92 -25.50 2.53
C GLU A 143 -7.45 -25.80 2.16
N GLY A 144 -6.56 -25.74 3.16
CA GLY A 144 -5.12 -25.97 3.03
C GLY A 144 -4.31 -24.77 2.54
N ASP A 145 -4.94 -23.60 2.35
CA ASP A 145 -4.27 -22.36 1.98
C ASP A 145 -3.15 -21.97 2.96
N ARG A 146 -2.10 -21.33 2.42
CA ARG A 146 -0.97 -20.76 3.18
C ARG A 146 -0.39 -19.57 2.40
N PRO A 147 0.24 -18.60 3.09
CA PRO A 147 0.99 -17.53 2.44
C PRO A 147 1.97 -18.06 1.38
N LEU A 148 2.02 -17.40 0.22
CA LEU A 148 2.68 -17.92 -0.98
C LEU A 148 4.20 -17.84 -0.92
N LYS A 149 4.74 -16.86 -0.17
CA LYS A 149 6.18 -16.63 0.02
C LYS A 149 6.95 -16.52 -1.31
N ARG A 150 6.41 -15.78 -2.27
CA ARG A 150 7.06 -15.53 -3.56
C ARG A 150 8.36 -14.74 -3.36
N PRO A 151 9.46 -15.08 -4.05
CA PRO A 151 10.67 -14.26 -4.07
C PRO A 151 10.37 -12.85 -4.58
N SER A 152 10.94 -11.85 -3.92
CA SER A 152 10.72 -10.43 -4.21
C SER A 152 11.15 -10.04 -5.63
N ALA A 153 12.16 -10.73 -6.18
CA ALA A 153 12.64 -10.53 -7.55
C ALA A 153 11.53 -10.76 -8.59
N ASN A 154 10.59 -11.67 -8.29
CA ASN A 154 9.45 -12.00 -9.13
C ASN A 154 8.16 -11.30 -8.69
N THR A 155 8.21 -10.40 -7.72
CA THR A 155 7.05 -9.62 -7.30
C THR A 155 6.81 -8.47 -8.27
N ILE A 156 5.55 -8.32 -8.70
CA ILE A 156 4.97 -7.14 -9.36
C ILE A 156 3.78 -6.73 -8.51
N ILE A 157 3.89 -5.57 -7.86
CA ILE A 157 2.87 -5.05 -6.95
C ILE A 157 1.83 -4.28 -7.76
N TYR A 158 0.55 -4.56 -7.51
CA TYR A 158 -0.59 -3.79 -8.02
C TYR A 158 -1.27 -3.10 -6.85
N GLU A 159 -1.00 -1.81 -6.67
CA GLU A 159 -1.59 -0.99 -5.62
C GLU A 159 -3.05 -0.67 -5.99
N MET A 160 -4.00 -1.08 -5.15
CA MET A 160 -5.42 -0.99 -5.49
C MET A 160 -6.33 -0.74 -4.30
N HIS A 161 -7.47 -0.12 -4.58
CA HIS A 161 -8.53 0.11 -3.61
C HIS A 161 -9.65 -0.93 -3.77
N VAL A 162 -9.97 -1.67 -2.70
CA VAL A 162 -10.98 -2.75 -2.70
C VAL A 162 -12.32 -2.28 -3.27
N GLY A 163 -12.86 -1.19 -2.71
CA GLY A 163 -14.08 -0.53 -3.19
C GLY A 163 -14.00 -0.08 -4.65
N GLY A 164 -13.16 0.91 -4.94
CA GLY A 164 -13.00 1.51 -6.27
C GLY A 164 -12.79 0.52 -7.42
N PHE A 165 -12.15 -0.62 -7.17
CA PHE A 165 -11.91 -1.62 -8.23
C PHE A 165 -13.18 -2.15 -8.88
N THR A 166 -14.28 -2.27 -8.13
CA THR A 166 -15.54 -2.86 -8.65
C THR A 166 -16.79 -2.02 -8.43
N ARG A 167 -16.69 -0.87 -7.75
CA ARG A 167 -17.83 0.00 -7.43
C ARG A 167 -18.50 0.60 -8.66
N ASN A 168 -17.74 0.88 -9.72
CA ASN A 168 -18.28 1.41 -10.98
C ASN A 168 -19.37 0.48 -11.54
N PRO A 169 -20.55 1.00 -11.93
CA PRO A 169 -21.63 0.19 -12.49
C PRO A 169 -21.28 -0.65 -13.72
N ASN A 170 -20.27 -0.23 -14.49
CA ASN A 170 -19.81 -0.96 -15.65
C ASN A 170 -18.83 -2.11 -15.33
N SER A 171 -18.57 -2.40 -14.06
CA SER A 171 -17.79 -3.57 -13.64
C SER A 171 -18.44 -4.89 -14.04
N GLY A 172 -19.73 -4.89 -14.41
CA GLY A 172 -20.48 -6.07 -14.82
C GLY A 172 -20.89 -6.99 -13.65
N LEU A 173 -20.61 -6.58 -12.41
CA LEU A 173 -21.06 -7.28 -11.20
C LEU A 173 -22.45 -6.79 -10.78
N SER A 174 -23.14 -7.50 -9.89
CA SER A 174 -24.41 -7.03 -9.34
C SER A 174 -24.21 -5.99 -8.23
N PRO A 175 -25.15 -5.06 -7.99
CA PRO A 175 -24.98 -3.99 -6.99
C PRO A 175 -24.64 -4.49 -5.57
N GLU A 176 -25.07 -5.71 -5.23
CA GLU A 176 -24.89 -6.29 -3.89
C GLU A 176 -23.43 -6.65 -3.57
N ILE A 177 -22.59 -6.87 -4.59
CA ILE A 177 -21.18 -7.26 -4.41
C ILE A 177 -20.20 -6.24 -5.00
N ARG A 178 -20.67 -5.18 -5.64
CA ARG A 178 -19.79 -4.12 -6.17
C ARG A 178 -19.13 -3.37 -5.03
N GLY A 179 -17.81 -3.17 -5.14
CA GLY A 179 -17.02 -2.45 -4.15
C GLY A 179 -16.79 -3.22 -2.85
N THR A 180 -16.75 -4.55 -2.94
CA THR A 180 -16.58 -5.46 -1.80
C THR A 180 -15.47 -6.49 -2.05
N TYR A 181 -15.05 -7.21 -1.00
CA TYR A 181 -14.13 -8.33 -1.07
C TYR A 181 -14.65 -9.43 -2.02
N ALA A 182 -15.94 -9.80 -1.96
CA ALA A 182 -16.54 -10.73 -2.94
C ALA A 182 -16.52 -10.18 -4.37
N GLY A 183 -16.71 -8.87 -4.54
CA GLY A 183 -16.58 -8.20 -5.82
C GLY A 183 -15.19 -8.35 -6.43
N LEU A 184 -14.15 -8.12 -5.61
CA LEU A 184 -12.75 -8.31 -5.99
C LEU A 184 -12.49 -9.75 -6.43
N ILE A 185 -13.00 -10.75 -5.68
CA ILE A 185 -12.88 -12.18 -6.04
C ILE A 185 -13.36 -12.43 -7.47
N LYS A 186 -14.47 -11.82 -7.90
CA LYS A 186 -15.01 -11.99 -9.26
C LYS A 186 -14.12 -11.39 -10.35
N LYS A 187 -13.16 -10.54 -9.99
CA LYS A 187 -12.23 -9.87 -10.92
C LYS A 187 -10.80 -10.39 -10.84
N ILE A 188 -10.51 -11.39 -10.00
CA ILE A 188 -9.22 -12.08 -9.98
C ILE A 188 -8.73 -12.55 -11.37
N PRO A 189 -9.60 -13.08 -12.27
CA PRO A 189 -9.15 -13.47 -13.61
C PRO A 189 -8.50 -12.32 -14.38
N TYR A 190 -8.98 -11.09 -14.23
CA TYR A 190 -8.37 -9.91 -14.84
C TYR A 190 -6.95 -9.65 -14.32
N LEU A 191 -6.74 -9.77 -13.00
CA LEU A 191 -5.43 -9.60 -12.38
C LEU A 191 -4.44 -10.68 -12.86
N GLN A 192 -4.88 -11.93 -12.97
CA GLN A 192 -4.08 -13.01 -13.53
C GLN A 192 -3.73 -12.77 -15.00
N GLU A 193 -4.70 -12.36 -15.82
CA GLU A 193 -4.47 -12.01 -17.22
C GLU A 193 -3.51 -10.82 -17.37
N LEU A 194 -3.57 -9.85 -16.46
CA LEU A 194 -2.63 -8.72 -16.42
C LEU A 194 -1.22 -9.18 -16.07
N GLY A 195 -1.06 -10.29 -15.35
CA GLY A 195 0.21 -10.87 -14.97
C GLY A 195 0.82 -10.28 -13.70
N ILE A 196 0.01 -9.64 -12.84
CA ILE A 196 0.47 -9.17 -11.53
C ILE A 196 0.68 -10.36 -10.59
N THR A 197 1.49 -10.18 -9.54
CA THR A 197 1.80 -11.29 -8.62
C THR A 197 1.51 -10.95 -7.16
N ALA A 198 1.27 -9.69 -6.84
CA ALA A 198 0.87 -9.23 -5.52
C ALA A 198 -0.11 -8.07 -5.69
N VAL A 199 -1.15 -8.04 -4.87
CA VAL A 199 -1.98 -6.85 -4.68
C VAL A 199 -1.54 -6.16 -3.40
N GLU A 200 -1.32 -4.84 -3.46
CA GLU A 200 -1.18 -4.00 -2.28
C GLU A 200 -2.50 -3.27 -2.08
N LEU A 201 -3.26 -3.68 -1.08
CA LEU A 201 -4.57 -3.11 -0.79
C LEU A 201 -4.38 -1.84 0.02
N LEU A 202 -4.98 -0.74 -0.45
CA LEU A 202 -5.22 0.45 0.38
C LEU A 202 -5.92 0.06 1.69
N PRO A 203 -5.86 0.91 2.75
CA PRO A 203 -6.24 0.55 4.11
C PRO A 203 -7.53 -0.28 4.21
N VAL A 204 -7.38 -1.51 4.67
CA VAL A 204 -8.50 -2.44 4.92
C VAL A 204 -8.86 -2.55 6.40
N PHE A 205 -8.10 -1.91 7.28
CA PHE A 205 -8.45 -1.81 8.69
C PHE A 205 -9.74 -1.00 8.84
N GLN A 206 -10.59 -1.34 9.80
CA GLN A 206 -11.78 -0.54 10.04
C GLN A 206 -11.37 0.91 10.37
N PHE A 207 -11.83 1.84 9.54
CA PHE A 207 -11.63 3.29 9.69
C PHE A 207 -12.96 4.04 9.87
N ASP A 208 -12.87 5.31 10.22
CA ASP A 208 -14.02 6.22 10.34
C ASP A 208 -14.34 6.84 8.96
N PRO A 209 -15.52 6.57 8.36
CA PRO A 209 -15.86 7.10 7.04
C PRO A 209 -16.11 8.62 7.03
N TYR A 210 -16.25 9.26 8.20
CA TYR A 210 -16.54 10.69 8.33
C TYR A 210 -15.33 11.50 8.81
N ASP A 211 -14.13 10.91 8.86
CA ASP A 211 -12.89 11.64 9.12
C ASP A 211 -12.35 12.28 7.83
N CYS A 212 -13.12 13.21 7.30
CA CYS A 212 -12.84 13.93 6.06
C CYS A 212 -13.63 15.27 6.06
N PRO A 213 -13.45 16.13 5.05
CA PRO A 213 -14.25 17.34 4.90
C PRO A 213 -15.76 17.03 4.87
N ALA A 214 -16.57 17.93 5.43
CA ALA A 214 -18.01 17.75 5.52
C ALA A 214 -18.65 17.62 4.13
N GLY A 215 -19.55 16.64 3.97
CA GLY A 215 -20.20 16.33 2.69
C GLY A 215 -19.47 15.30 1.85
N HIS A 216 -18.28 14.87 2.29
CA HIS A 216 -17.51 13.79 1.67
C HIS A 216 -17.51 12.54 2.56
N VAL A 217 -16.89 11.48 2.05
CA VAL A 217 -16.55 10.27 2.81
C VAL A 217 -15.05 10.07 2.73
N ASN A 218 -14.43 9.58 3.79
CA ASN A 218 -13.05 9.10 3.70
C ASN A 218 -13.05 7.86 2.81
N TYR A 219 -12.59 8.03 1.57
CA TYR A 219 -12.58 6.99 0.57
C TYR A 219 -11.37 6.07 0.77
N TRP A 220 -10.16 6.64 0.90
CA TRP A 220 -8.94 5.83 1.01
C TRP A 220 -8.81 5.04 2.31
N GLY A 221 -9.30 5.58 3.43
CA GLY A 221 -9.33 4.87 4.71
C GLY A 221 -8.07 5.00 5.58
N TYR A 222 -7.17 5.94 5.31
CA TYR A 222 -5.99 6.25 6.15
C TYR A 222 -6.38 6.94 7.48
N CYS A 223 -7.31 6.37 8.26
CA CYS A 223 -7.65 6.82 9.62
C CYS A 223 -8.27 5.66 10.45
N PRO A 224 -7.48 4.64 10.82
CA PRO A 224 -8.03 3.45 11.46
C PRO A 224 -8.64 3.77 12.84
N VAL A 225 -9.74 3.09 13.14
CA VAL A 225 -10.35 3.00 14.48
C VAL A 225 -10.08 1.66 15.16
N SER A 226 -9.71 0.63 14.38
CA SER A 226 -9.23 -0.68 14.86
C SER A 226 -8.06 -1.15 14.00
N PHE A 227 -7.10 -1.84 14.61
CA PHE A 227 -6.00 -2.48 13.89
C PHE A 227 -6.25 -3.94 13.53
N PHE A 228 -7.32 -4.56 14.05
CA PHE A 228 -7.59 -6.00 13.88
C PHE A 228 -8.83 -6.29 13.03
N ALA A 229 -9.75 -5.33 12.91
CA ALA A 229 -11.00 -5.53 12.18
C ALA A 229 -10.84 -5.15 10.70
N PRO A 230 -11.22 -6.01 9.75
CA PRO A 230 -11.40 -5.60 8.36
C PRO A 230 -12.56 -4.61 8.23
N HIS A 231 -12.47 -3.70 7.26
CA HIS A 231 -13.43 -2.63 7.06
C HIS A 231 -14.80 -3.17 6.62
N ALA A 232 -15.82 -2.94 7.46
CA ALA A 232 -17.14 -3.53 7.28
C ALA A 232 -17.82 -3.13 5.96
N ALA A 233 -17.61 -1.89 5.48
CA ALA A 233 -18.24 -1.43 4.24
C ALA A 233 -17.64 -2.06 2.97
N TYR A 234 -16.55 -2.83 3.09
CA TYR A 234 -16.01 -3.65 2.00
C TYR A 234 -16.56 -5.08 2.03
N SER A 235 -17.48 -5.42 2.93
CA SER A 235 -18.17 -6.71 2.93
C SER A 235 -19.53 -6.61 2.24
N SER A 236 -19.86 -7.59 1.39
CA SER A 236 -21.22 -7.77 0.84
C SER A 236 -22.15 -8.49 1.82
N ARG A 237 -21.58 -9.18 2.81
CA ARG A 237 -22.32 -9.85 3.88
C ARG A 237 -22.87 -8.85 4.89
N ARG A 238 -24.10 -9.08 5.36
CA ARG A 238 -24.80 -8.21 6.33
C ARG A 238 -24.66 -8.67 7.78
N ASP A 239 -24.14 -9.87 8.00
CA ASP A 239 -23.89 -10.35 9.36
C ASP A 239 -22.60 -9.76 9.93
N LEU A 240 -22.53 -9.63 11.25
CA LEU A 240 -21.44 -8.94 11.95
C LEU A 240 -20.07 -9.64 11.87
N LEU A 241 -20.05 -10.91 11.44
CA LEU A 241 -18.83 -11.68 11.21
C LEU A 241 -18.45 -11.72 9.71
N GLY A 242 -19.35 -11.25 8.85
CA GLY A 242 -19.21 -11.24 7.40
C GLY A 242 -17.91 -10.61 6.90
N PRO A 243 -17.50 -9.42 7.38
CA PRO A 243 -16.26 -8.79 6.95
C PRO A 243 -15.01 -9.63 7.19
N VAL A 244 -14.97 -10.39 8.30
CA VAL A 244 -13.82 -11.24 8.65
C VAL A 244 -13.73 -12.42 7.69
N ASP A 245 -14.82 -13.16 7.52
CA ASP A 245 -14.85 -14.33 6.64
C ASP A 245 -14.68 -13.96 5.17
N GLU A 246 -15.33 -12.89 4.70
CA GLU A 246 -15.28 -12.48 3.30
C GLU A 246 -13.88 -11.94 2.92
N PHE A 247 -13.17 -11.30 3.86
CA PHE A 247 -11.76 -10.97 3.68
C PHE A 247 -10.91 -12.24 3.55
N ARG A 248 -11.11 -13.24 4.43
CA ARG A 248 -10.38 -14.51 4.36
C ARG A 248 -10.69 -15.28 3.08
N ASP A 249 -11.92 -15.22 2.58
CA ASP A 249 -12.32 -15.79 1.30
C ASP A 249 -11.55 -15.10 0.16
N MET A 250 -11.43 -13.77 0.20
CA MET A 250 -10.66 -13.01 -0.78
C MET A 250 -9.19 -13.43 -0.78
N VAL A 251 -8.54 -13.50 0.39
CA VAL A 251 -7.13 -13.93 0.51
C VAL A 251 -6.96 -15.35 -0.05
N LYS A 252 -7.78 -16.30 0.39
CA LYS A 252 -7.76 -17.69 -0.09
C LYS A 252 -7.90 -17.77 -1.62
N MET A 253 -8.76 -16.95 -2.21
CA MET A 253 -8.97 -16.94 -3.66
C MET A 253 -7.83 -16.26 -4.43
N LEU A 254 -7.20 -15.22 -3.88
CA LEU A 254 -6.00 -14.60 -4.45
C LEU A 254 -4.80 -15.56 -4.41
N HIS A 255 -4.62 -16.30 -3.31
CA HIS A 255 -3.57 -17.31 -3.19
C HIS A 255 -3.76 -18.46 -4.18
N ARG A 256 -4.99 -18.95 -4.35
CA ARG A 256 -5.32 -19.93 -5.40
C ARG A 256 -4.97 -19.44 -6.80
N ALA A 257 -5.03 -18.13 -7.01
CA ALA A 257 -4.64 -17.48 -8.26
C ALA A 257 -3.13 -17.21 -8.38
N GLY A 258 -2.33 -17.50 -7.34
CA GLY A 258 -0.90 -17.26 -7.28
C GLY A 258 -0.52 -15.80 -7.00
N ILE A 259 -1.43 -15.03 -6.43
CA ILE A 259 -1.32 -13.59 -6.14
C ILE A 259 -1.20 -13.39 -4.62
N GLU A 260 -0.13 -12.73 -4.20
CA GLU A 260 0.10 -12.36 -2.78
C GLU A 260 -0.78 -11.19 -2.34
N VAL A 261 -1.07 -11.11 -1.04
CA VAL A 261 -1.81 -10.01 -0.42
C VAL A 261 -0.88 -9.20 0.49
N ILE A 262 -0.66 -7.94 0.14
CA ILE A 262 0.07 -6.95 0.93
C ILE A 262 -0.95 -5.93 1.43
N LEU A 263 -0.93 -5.60 2.73
CA LEU A 263 -1.81 -4.60 3.30
C LEU A 263 -1.07 -3.28 3.54
N ASP A 264 -1.66 -2.17 3.09
CA ASP A 264 -1.28 -0.85 3.56
C ASP A 264 -1.78 -0.67 5.00
N VAL A 265 -0.85 -0.43 5.93
CA VAL A 265 -1.11 -0.38 7.38
C VAL A 265 -0.72 0.95 7.98
N VAL A 266 -1.67 1.55 8.69
CA VAL A 266 -1.56 2.88 9.30
C VAL A 266 -1.40 2.74 10.81
N TYR A 267 -0.18 2.47 11.27
CA TYR A 267 0.15 2.41 12.71
C TYR A 267 0.68 3.75 13.26
N ASN A 268 0.80 4.77 12.42
CA ASN A 268 1.41 6.04 12.80
C ASN A 268 0.41 7.02 13.46
N HIS A 269 -0.90 6.86 13.21
CA HIS A 269 -1.98 7.68 13.81
C HIS A 269 -3.32 6.91 13.87
N THR A 270 -4.37 7.55 14.40
CA THR A 270 -5.73 7.00 14.47
C THR A 270 -6.79 8.03 14.10
N ALA A 271 -8.02 7.55 13.84
CA ALA A 271 -9.19 8.40 13.59
C ALA A 271 -9.64 9.26 14.79
N GLU A 272 -9.04 9.12 15.99
CA GLU A 272 -9.42 9.96 17.14
C GLU A 272 -8.93 11.41 17.00
N GLY A 273 -8.10 11.73 16.00
CA GLY A 273 -7.63 13.08 15.69
C GLY A 273 -6.92 13.76 16.87
N ASN A 274 -6.93 15.09 16.89
CA ASN A 274 -6.34 15.91 17.95
C ASN A 274 -7.24 15.98 19.22
N HIS A 275 -6.98 16.94 20.10
CA HIS A 275 -7.73 17.15 21.34
C HIS A 275 -9.22 17.54 21.18
N GLU A 276 -9.64 17.94 19.98
CA GLU A 276 -11.02 18.24 19.60
C GLU A 276 -11.69 17.09 18.83
N GLY A 277 -10.92 16.05 18.49
CA GLY A 277 -11.41 14.87 17.79
C GLY A 277 -12.28 13.96 18.69
N PRO A 278 -12.83 12.87 18.12
CA PRO A 278 -13.74 11.99 18.85
C PRO A 278 -13.02 11.05 19.82
N THR A 279 -13.67 10.70 20.93
CA THR A 279 -13.25 9.61 21.81
C THR A 279 -13.95 8.32 21.36
N LEU A 280 -13.19 7.39 20.78
CA LEU A 280 -13.69 6.15 20.15
C LEU A 280 -13.10 4.88 20.78
N CYS A 281 -11.85 4.93 21.24
CA CYS A 281 -11.10 3.75 21.69
C CYS A 281 -9.97 4.16 22.65
N TYR A 282 -8.81 4.50 22.09
CA TYR A 282 -7.54 4.60 22.80
C TYR A 282 -7.51 5.75 23.80
N ARG A 283 -8.01 6.92 23.41
CA ARG A 283 -8.10 8.14 24.24
C ARG A 283 -8.86 7.90 25.53
N GLY A 284 -9.99 7.20 25.43
CA GLY A 284 -10.86 6.92 26.57
C GLY A 284 -10.34 5.79 27.48
N LEU A 285 -9.45 4.93 26.97
CA LEU A 285 -8.90 3.80 27.72
C LEU A 285 -7.59 4.15 28.44
N GLU A 286 -6.63 4.76 27.75
CA GLU A 286 -5.34 5.16 28.31
C GLU A 286 -4.60 6.18 27.41
N ASN A 287 -5.09 7.41 27.33
CA ASN A 287 -4.61 8.44 26.41
C ASN A 287 -3.07 8.59 26.35
N GLU A 288 -2.41 8.64 27.51
CA GLU A 288 -0.96 8.90 27.61
C GLU A 288 -0.10 7.71 27.16
N ALA A 289 -0.63 6.50 27.24
CA ALA A 289 0.08 5.32 26.76
C ALA A 289 0.00 5.23 25.23
N TYR A 290 -1.15 5.58 24.65
CA TYR A 290 -1.41 5.40 23.22
C TYR A 290 -0.92 6.55 22.34
N TYR A 291 -0.84 7.78 22.85
CA TYR A 291 -0.49 8.94 22.03
C TYR A 291 0.73 9.71 22.53
N ILE A 292 1.50 10.26 21.60
CA ILE A 292 2.56 11.22 21.89
C ILE A 292 1.91 12.58 22.16
N LEU A 293 2.14 13.10 23.36
CA LEU A 293 1.61 14.40 23.79
C LEU A 293 2.70 15.47 23.70
N GLU A 294 2.28 16.71 23.47
CA GLU A 294 3.18 17.87 23.57
C GLU A 294 3.69 18.04 25.02
N GLN A 295 4.70 18.88 25.20
CA GLN A 295 5.34 19.09 26.51
C GLN A 295 4.34 19.55 27.60
N ASP A 296 3.32 20.33 27.23
CA ASP A 296 2.27 20.77 28.15
C ASP A 296 1.18 19.70 28.40
N ARG A 297 1.22 18.59 27.65
CA ARG A 297 0.34 17.42 27.72
C ARG A 297 -1.12 17.68 27.37
N THR A 298 -1.49 18.94 27.11
CA THR A 298 -2.86 19.32 26.72
C THR A 298 -3.15 18.99 25.27
N ARG A 299 -2.12 18.93 24.43
CA ARG A 299 -2.20 18.70 22.98
C ARG A 299 -1.40 17.47 22.57
N TYR A 300 -1.64 17.05 21.32
CA TYR A 300 -1.02 15.89 20.70
C TYR A 300 0.07 16.35 19.76
N SER A 301 1.21 15.68 19.77
CA SER A 301 2.20 15.88 18.71
C SER A 301 1.65 15.36 17.38
N ASN A 302 1.88 16.11 16.30
CA ASN A 302 1.29 15.84 14.99
C ASN A 302 2.37 15.65 13.91
N TYR A 303 3.16 14.57 14.01
CA TYR A 303 4.17 14.24 13.01
C TYR A 303 3.59 13.63 11.73
N THR A 304 2.32 13.25 11.80
CA THR A 304 1.53 12.56 10.77
C THR A 304 0.82 13.54 9.84
N GLY A 305 0.53 14.75 10.34
CA GLY A 305 -0.33 15.71 9.68
C GLY A 305 -1.82 15.51 9.94
N THR A 306 -2.22 14.45 10.66
CA THR A 306 -3.64 14.02 10.85
C THR A 306 -4.20 14.33 12.25
N GLY A 307 -3.43 15.02 13.09
CA GLY A 307 -3.88 15.59 14.36
C GLY A 307 -3.38 14.85 15.61
N ASN A 308 -2.97 13.60 15.49
CA ASN A 308 -2.28 12.85 16.54
C ASN A 308 -1.13 12.02 15.98
N THR A 309 -0.28 11.52 16.88
CA THR A 309 0.74 10.51 16.57
C THR A 309 0.63 9.39 17.58
N LEU A 310 0.53 8.14 17.10
CA LEU A 310 0.51 6.96 17.96
C LEU A 310 1.89 6.76 18.61
N ASN A 311 1.91 6.46 19.91
CA ASN A 311 3.13 6.25 20.67
C ASN A 311 3.70 4.83 20.45
N ALA A 312 4.12 4.55 19.21
CA ALA A 312 4.49 3.20 18.75
C ALA A 312 5.61 2.52 19.55
N ASN A 313 6.48 3.30 20.21
CA ASN A 313 7.59 2.75 21.01
C ASN A 313 7.26 2.53 22.49
N HIS A 314 6.11 3.02 22.98
CA HIS A 314 5.63 2.67 24.32
C HIS A 314 5.34 1.15 24.40
N PRO A 315 5.76 0.43 25.45
CA PRO A 315 5.73 -1.04 25.47
C PRO A 315 4.36 -1.68 25.18
N VAL A 316 3.27 -1.05 25.60
CA VAL A 316 1.90 -1.55 25.38
C VAL A 316 1.46 -1.38 23.93
N VAL A 317 1.80 -0.23 23.32
CA VAL A 317 1.45 0.08 21.93
C VAL A 317 2.32 -0.73 20.98
N ARG A 318 3.60 -0.87 21.31
CA ARG A 318 4.54 -1.72 20.58
C ARG A 318 4.01 -3.15 20.47
N ARG A 319 3.55 -3.70 21.60
CA ARG A 319 2.90 -5.01 21.64
C ARG A 319 1.61 -5.05 20.82
N LEU A 320 0.76 -4.03 20.92
CA LEU A 320 -0.47 -3.93 20.11
C LEU A 320 -0.18 -4.04 18.61
N ILE A 321 0.81 -3.30 18.12
CA ILE A 321 1.21 -3.32 16.71
C ILE A 321 1.73 -4.71 16.30
N VAL A 322 2.64 -5.29 17.09
CA VAL A 322 3.19 -6.63 16.79
C VAL A 322 2.11 -7.71 16.83
N ASP A 323 1.24 -7.71 17.84
CA ASP A 323 0.13 -8.67 17.97
C ASP A 323 -0.88 -8.49 16.81
N SER A 324 -1.09 -7.27 16.33
CA SER A 324 -1.89 -7.00 15.12
C SER A 324 -1.26 -7.59 13.86
N LEU A 325 0.03 -7.34 13.62
CA LEU A 325 0.75 -7.91 12.49
C LEU A 325 0.72 -9.44 12.51
N ARG A 326 0.94 -10.05 13.67
CA ARG A 326 0.82 -11.51 13.85
C ARG A 326 -0.58 -12.01 13.50
N TYR A 327 -1.62 -11.35 13.98
CA TYR A 327 -3.00 -11.70 13.65
C TYR A 327 -3.24 -11.70 12.13
N TRP A 328 -2.81 -10.66 11.42
CA TRP A 328 -3.00 -10.58 9.97
C TRP A 328 -2.22 -11.66 9.20
N VAL A 329 -1.03 -12.06 9.66
CA VAL A 329 -0.26 -13.14 9.03
C VAL A 329 -0.79 -14.52 9.39
N GLU A 330 -0.97 -14.80 10.68
CA GLU A 330 -1.30 -16.15 11.19
C GLU A 330 -2.78 -16.50 10.99
N GLU A 331 -3.69 -15.54 11.20
CA GLU A 331 -5.14 -15.80 11.22
C GLU A 331 -5.86 -15.31 9.95
N MET A 332 -5.21 -14.45 9.17
CA MET A 332 -5.75 -13.86 7.93
C MET A 332 -4.89 -14.14 6.70
N HIS A 333 -3.77 -14.87 6.87
CA HIS A 333 -2.85 -15.33 5.82
C HIS A 333 -2.24 -14.22 4.94
N VAL A 334 -2.11 -12.99 5.44
CA VAL A 334 -1.47 -11.88 4.71
C VAL A 334 0.02 -12.16 4.45
N ASP A 335 0.51 -11.83 3.24
CA ASP A 335 1.91 -12.08 2.82
C ASP A 335 2.86 -10.91 3.10
N GLY A 336 2.34 -9.71 3.33
CA GLY A 336 3.15 -8.52 3.51
C GLY A 336 2.41 -7.30 4.02
N PHE A 337 3.17 -6.29 4.39
CA PHE A 337 2.68 -5.00 4.86
C PHE A 337 3.48 -3.85 4.24
N ARG A 338 2.77 -2.82 3.77
CA ARG A 338 3.31 -1.51 3.48
C ARG A 338 2.95 -0.57 4.61
N PHE A 339 3.95 -0.06 5.32
CA PHE A 339 3.77 0.79 6.49
C PHE A 339 3.73 2.25 6.04
N ASP A 340 2.56 2.86 6.22
CA ASP A 340 2.32 4.28 6.01
C ASP A 340 3.14 5.14 6.98
N LEU A 341 3.74 6.21 6.46
CA LEU A 341 4.63 7.14 7.18
C LEU A 341 5.53 6.44 8.20
N ALA A 342 6.20 5.37 7.77
CA ALA A 342 6.92 4.41 8.61
C ALA A 342 7.99 5.06 9.50
N SER A 343 8.49 6.25 9.13
CA SER A 343 9.48 7.00 9.91
C SER A 343 8.98 7.36 11.30
N ILE A 344 7.66 7.46 11.49
CA ILE A 344 7.06 7.75 12.80
C ILE A 344 7.31 6.62 13.80
N LEU A 345 7.39 5.37 13.33
CA LEU A 345 7.72 4.22 14.18
C LEU A 345 9.16 4.31 14.71
N SER A 346 10.00 5.19 14.15
CA SER A 346 11.32 5.48 14.70
C SER A 346 11.29 6.45 15.88
N ARG A 347 10.20 7.20 16.09
CA ARG A 347 10.12 8.23 17.14
C ARG A 347 9.85 7.63 18.52
N ASP A 348 10.53 8.16 19.53
CA ASP A 348 10.30 7.80 20.93
C ASP A 348 9.03 8.44 21.52
N GLU A 349 8.78 8.19 22.81
CA GLU A 349 7.60 8.69 23.53
C GLU A 349 7.54 10.23 23.63
N THR A 350 8.62 10.94 23.27
CA THR A 350 8.69 12.42 23.17
C THR A 350 8.69 12.93 21.74
N GLY A 351 8.59 12.03 20.75
CA GLY A 351 8.65 12.37 19.33
C GLY A 351 10.06 12.48 18.74
N THR A 352 11.11 12.14 19.49
CA THR A 352 12.50 12.20 19.00
C THR A 352 12.85 10.95 18.20
N PRO A 353 13.37 11.04 16.97
CA PRO A 353 13.79 9.87 16.20
C PRO A 353 14.90 9.09 16.89
N LEU A 354 14.66 7.81 17.14
CA LEU A 354 15.62 6.87 17.70
C LEU A 354 16.50 6.30 16.60
N LYS A 355 17.78 6.13 16.92
CA LYS A 355 18.70 5.39 16.05
C LYS A 355 18.37 3.90 15.99
N ASN A 356 17.88 3.34 17.10
CA ASN A 356 17.52 1.93 17.24
C ASN A 356 16.13 1.81 17.91
N PRO A 357 15.04 2.15 17.21
CA PRO A 357 13.68 2.04 17.75
C PRO A 357 13.31 0.57 18.03
N PRO A 358 12.87 0.22 19.25
CA PRO A 358 12.49 -1.14 19.59
C PRO A 358 11.41 -1.74 18.69
N ILE A 359 10.39 -0.97 18.26
CA ILE A 359 9.29 -1.52 17.46
C ILE A 359 9.75 -2.12 16.12
N LEU A 360 10.67 -1.46 15.40
CA LEU A 360 11.11 -1.95 14.09
C LEU A 360 11.89 -3.26 14.21
N TRP A 361 12.67 -3.41 15.29
CA TRP A 361 13.39 -4.65 15.59
C TRP A 361 12.46 -5.75 16.12
N ASP A 362 11.48 -5.40 16.95
CA ASP A 362 10.47 -6.35 17.43
C ASP A 362 9.67 -6.92 16.25
N ILE A 363 9.29 -6.10 15.26
CA ILE A 363 8.63 -6.55 14.02
C ILE A 363 9.55 -7.45 13.21
N GLU A 364 10.78 -7.00 12.91
CA GLU A 364 11.69 -7.74 12.03
C GLU A 364 12.16 -9.08 12.63
N SER A 365 12.40 -9.12 13.94
CA SER A 365 12.90 -10.31 14.62
C SER A 365 11.80 -11.29 15.05
N ASP A 366 10.53 -10.95 14.80
CA ASP A 366 9.40 -11.80 15.17
C ASP A 366 9.37 -13.09 14.33
N PRO A 367 9.40 -14.28 14.94
CA PRO A 367 9.36 -15.53 14.21
C PRO A 367 8.09 -15.74 13.38
N SER A 368 6.96 -15.19 13.82
CA SER A 368 5.68 -15.30 13.10
C SER A 368 5.65 -14.44 11.84
N LEU A 369 6.45 -13.38 11.79
CA LEU A 369 6.58 -12.48 10.62
C LEU A 369 7.76 -12.89 9.71
N ALA A 370 8.43 -14.00 10.01
CA ALA A 370 9.58 -14.46 9.23
C ALA A 370 9.18 -14.82 7.79
N GLY A 371 9.73 -14.06 6.83
CA GLY A 371 9.45 -14.22 5.40
C GLY A 371 8.25 -13.40 4.90
N THR A 372 7.57 -12.67 5.79
CA THR A 372 6.58 -11.66 5.41
C THR A 372 7.29 -10.46 4.78
N LYS A 373 6.71 -9.88 3.72
CA LYS A 373 7.29 -8.69 3.07
C LYS A 373 7.01 -7.45 3.92
N LEU A 374 8.06 -6.76 4.35
CA LEU A 374 7.96 -5.49 5.08
C LEU A 374 8.41 -4.34 4.16
N ILE A 375 7.50 -3.42 3.86
CA ILE A 375 7.71 -2.27 2.97
C ILE A 375 7.47 -0.99 3.77
N ALA A 376 8.38 -0.02 3.69
CA ALA A 376 8.29 1.24 4.40
C ALA A 376 8.10 2.43 3.46
N GLU A 377 7.14 3.29 3.80
CA GLU A 377 7.17 4.68 3.40
C GLU A 377 8.11 5.46 4.34
N ALA A 378 9.39 5.53 3.95
CA ALA A 378 10.46 6.01 4.82
C ALA A 378 10.53 7.56 4.92
N TRP A 379 9.41 8.23 5.20
CA TRP A 379 9.33 9.64 5.60
C TRP A 379 8.16 9.91 6.54
N ASP A 380 8.04 11.16 7.03
CA ASP A 380 6.84 11.66 7.73
C ASP A 380 6.49 13.11 7.35
N ALA A 381 5.30 13.57 7.76
CA ALA A 381 4.78 14.89 7.43
C ALA A 381 5.49 16.04 8.17
N ALA A 382 6.32 15.74 9.18
CA ALA A 382 7.13 16.72 9.90
C ALA A 382 8.52 16.94 9.28
N GLY A 383 8.78 16.34 8.11
CA GLY A 383 10.00 16.55 7.33
C GLY A 383 11.12 15.57 7.66
N LEU A 384 10.88 14.52 8.46
CA LEU A 384 11.84 13.43 8.59
C LEU A 384 11.84 12.61 7.30
N TYR A 385 13.02 12.42 6.71
CA TYR A 385 13.20 11.67 5.46
C TYR A 385 14.30 10.62 5.65
N GLN A 386 13.94 9.35 5.52
CA GLN A 386 14.79 8.21 5.86
C GLN A 386 15.05 7.25 4.68
N VAL A 387 14.60 7.55 3.46
CA VAL A 387 14.87 6.72 2.27
C VAL A 387 16.39 6.42 2.12
N GLY A 388 16.73 5.15 1.95
CA GLY A 388 18.08 4.58 1.94
C GLY A 388 18.67 4.30 3.32
N SER A 389 18.14 4.95 4.35
CA SER A 389 18.63 4.91 5.73
C SER A 389 17.62 4.37 6.74
N PHE A 390 16.49 3.80 6.26
CA PHE A 390 15.47 3.23 7.12
C PHE A 390 16.07 2.12 7.99
N ILE A 391 15.57 2.00 9.22
CA ILE A 391 16.11 1.07 10.22
C ILE A 391 15.54 -0.33 9.97
N GLY A 392 16.38 -1.34 10.16
CA GLY A 392 16.07 -2.76 9.95
C GLY A 392 16.84 -3.35 8.77
N ASP A 393 16.97 -4.67 8.75
CA ASP A 393 17.72 -5.44 7.76
C ASP A 393 16.88 -5.98 6.60
N SER A 394 15.62 -6.35 6.87
CA SER A 394 14.72 -7.02 5.93
C SER A 394 13.76 -6.08 5.17
N TRP A 395 13.70 -4.81 5.61
CA TRP A 395 12.80 -3.81 5.07
C TRP A 395 13.15 -3.42 3.63
N LYS A 396 12.09 -3.29 2.84
CA LYS A 396 12.07 -2.66 1.53
C LYS A 396 11.48 -1.26 1.67
N GLU A 397 11.75 -0.39 0.73
CA GLU A 397 11.36 1.01 0.82
C GLU A 397 10.71 1.47 -0.48
N TRP A 398 9.62 2.23 -0.34
CA TRP A 398 9.09 3.04 -1.44
C TRP A 398 10.17 4.03 -1.89
N ASN A 399 10.66 3.84 -3.12
CA ASN A 399 11.73 4.68 -3.65
C ASN A 399 11.15 5.94 -4.32
N GLY A 400 10.84 6.95 -3.50
CA GLY A 400 10.39 8.26 -3.98
C GLY A 400 11.39 8.96 -4.92
N ARG A 401 12.68 8.62 -4.86
CA ARG A 401 13.69 9.14 -5.81
C ARG A 401 13.56 8.49 -7.18
N PHE A 402 13.20 7.20 -7.26
CA PHE A 402 12.89 6.55 -8.53
C PHE A 402 11.74 7.29 -9.22
N ARG A 403 10.65 7.53 -8.49
CA ARG A 403 9.49 8.30 -8.95
C ARG A 403 9.91 9.66 -9.52
N ASP A 404 10.59 10.44 -8.70
CA ASP A 404 10.92 11.83 -9.02
C ASP A 404 11.89 11.94 -10.20
N ASP A 405 12.94 11.12 -10.23
CA ASP A 405 13.96 11.19 -11.28
C ASP A 405 13.47 10.59 -12.61
N ALA A 406 12.59 9.59 -12.57
CA ALA A 406 11.93 9.10 -13.78
C ALA A 406 11.03 10.19 -14.38
N ARG A 407 10.20 10.83 -13.55
CA ARG A 407 9.34 11.95 -13.95
C ARG A 407 10.15 13.11 -14.53
N ASP A 408 11.23 13.51 -13.85
CA ASP A 408 12.14 14.56 -14.31
C ASP A 408 12.83 14.21 -15.64
N PHE A 409 13.27 12.96 -15.82
CA PHE A 409 13.87 12.53 -17.06
C PHE A 409 12.92 12.67 -18.26
N PHE A 410 11.73 12.09 -18.16
CA PHE A 410 10.78 12.07 -19.27
C PHE A 410 10.16 13.43 -19.59
N ARG A 411 9.98 14.31 -18.59
CA ARG A 411 9.63 15.71 -18.85
C ARG A 411 10.78 16.56 -19.39
N SER A 412 11.96 16.00 -19.64
CA SER A 412 13.16 16.72 -20.11
C SER A 412 13.67 17.77 -19.11
N GLN A 413 13.77 17.44 -17.82
CA GLN A 413 14.36 18.32 -16.81
C GLN A 413 15.89 18.32 -16.88
N GLU A 414 16.54 19.49 -16.76
CA GLU A 414 18.02 19.61 -16.74
C GLU A 414 18.64 18.80 -15.59
N GLY A 415 19.74 18.09 -15.89
CA GLY A 415 20.47 17.25 -14.91
C GLY A 415 19.86 15.87 -14.64
N SER A 416 18.72 15.52 -15.23
CA SER A 416 17.99 14.28 -14.91
C SER A 416 18.67 12.98 -15.40
N ALA A 417 19.41 13.02 -16.52
CA ALA A 417 19.96 11.84 -17.18
C ALA A 417 20.84 10.96 -16.26
N ALA A 418 21.77 11.58 -15.52
CA ALA A 418 22.66 10.87 -14.61
C ALA A 418 21.94 10.28 -13.40
N HIS A 419 20.96 11.02 -12.85
CA HIS A 419 20.15 10.53 -11.73
C HIS A 419 19.29 9.34 -12.15
N PHE A 420 18.63 9.43 -13.30
CA PHE A 420 17.79 8.35 -13.81
C PHE A 420 18.56 7.09 -14.19
N ALA A 421 19.79 7.24 -14.73
CA ALA A 421 20.69 6.10 -14.96
C ALA A 421 20.99 5.30 -13.68
N ASP A 422 21.11 5.97 -12.52
CA ASP A 422 21.27 5.29 -11.23
C ASP A 422 20.01 4.50 -10.83
N ARG A 423 18.82 5.06 -11.09
CA ARG A 423 17.54 4.42 -10.77
C ARG A 423 17.34 3.11 -11.54
N MET A 424 17.69 3.08 -12.82
CA MET A 424 17.57 1.91 -13.70
C MET A 424 18.29 0.66 -13.16
N ILE A 425 19.41 0.85 -12.45
CA ILE A 425 20.25 -0.24 -11.95
C ILE A 425 20.04 -0.53 -10.46
N GLY A 426 18.89 -0.16 -9.89
CA GLY A 426 18.51 -0.50 -8.51
C GLY A 426 18.92 0.55 -7.48
N SER A 427 19.19 1.79 -7.93
CA SER A 427 19.52 2.93 -7.08
C SER A 427 20.72 2.72 -6.12
N PRO A 428 21.91 2.30 -6.61
CA PRO A 428 23.06 2.02 -5.75
C PRO A 428 23.57 3.24 -4.97
N GLN A 429 23.32 4.48 -5.41
CA GLN A 429 23.63 5.67 -4.60
C GLN A 429 22.80 5.74 -3.32
N ILE A 430 21.62 5.12 -3.30
CA ILE A 430 20.72 5.07 -2.15
C ILE A 430 21.02 3.79 -1.34
N TYR A 431 21.00 2.63 -1.98
CA TYR A 431 21.00 1.33 -1.28
C TYR A 431 22.35 0.59 -1.29
N GLY A 432 23.29 0.96 -2.16
CA GLY A 432 24.53 0.20 -2.37
C GLY A 432 25.45 0.11 -1.15
N HIS A 433 25.32 1.03 -0.20
CA HIS A 433 26.15 1.08 1.01
C HIS A 433 25.84 -0.01 2.03
N LYS A 434 24.63 -0.61 2.00
CA LYS A 434 24.23 -1.64 2.98
C LYS A 434 24.64 -3.07 2.56
N GLU A 435 25.16 -3.25 1.35
CA GLU A 435 25.50 -4.57 0.77
C GLU A 435 24.31 -5.57 0.84
N ARG A 436 23.10 -5.09 0.53
CA ARG A 436 21.85 -5.87 0.54
C ARG A 436 21.27 -6.09 -0.85
N GLU A 437 20.21 -6.89 -0.94
CA GLU A 437 19.59 -7.31 -2.20
C GLU A 437 19.02 -6.12 -3.01
N PRO A 438 18.99 -6.19 -4.35
CA PRO A 438 18.40 -5.16 -5.19
C PRO A 438 16.92 -4.85 -4.90
N GLU A 439 16.20 -5.86 -4.40
CA GLU A 439 14.76 -5.79 -4.12
C GLU A 439 14.41 -4.92 -2.90
N GLN A 440 15.39 -4.31 -2.25
CA GLN A 440 15.15 -3.25 -1.27
C GLN A 440 14.39 -2.05 -1.86
N SER A 441 14.59 -1.77 -3.15
CA SER A 441 13.94 -0.66 -3.85
C SER A 441 12.59 -1.09 -4.42
N ILE A 442 11.50 -0.53 -3.88
CA ILE A 442 10.18 -0.57 -4.54
C ILE A 442 10.12 0.61 -5.50
N ASN A 443 10.15 0.32 -6.80
CA ASN A 443 10.15 1.29 -7.87
C ASN A 443 8.72 1.58 -8.33
N PHE A 444 8.34 2.85 -8.33
CA PHE A 444 7.03 3.31 -8.79
C PHE A 444 7.16 4.69 -9.43
N VAL A 445 6.30 5.00 -10.39
CA VAL A 445 6.18 6.34 -10.98
C VAL A 445 4.93 7.05 -10.48
N THR A 446 3.93 6.30 -10.05
CA THR A 446 2.60 6.73 -9.64
C THR A 446 2.15 5.82 -8.51
N CYS A 447 1.34 6.37 -7.61
CA CYS A 447 0.71 5.69 -6.49
C CYS A 447 -0.63 6.40 -6.21
N HIS A 448 -1.40 5.94 -5.22
CA HIS A 448 -2.68 6.55 -4.88
C HIS A 448 -2.52 8.05 -4.52
N ASP A 449 -1.41 8.41 -3.87
CA ASP A 449 -0.98 9.78 -3.66
C ASP A 449 -0.47 10.42 -4.96
N GLY A 450 -0.99 11.60 -5.29
CA GLY A 450 -0.59 12.35 -6.47
C GLY A 450 -1.42 11.99 -7.70
N PHE A 451 -0.86 12.29 -8.88
CA PHE A 451 -1.51 11.99 -10.15
C PHE A 451 -1.50 10.50 -10.46
N THR A 452 -2.56 10.05 -11.15
CA THR A 452 -2.53 8.84 -11.99
C THR A 452 -1.49 8.98 -13.11
N LEU A 453 -1.09 7.89 -13.76
CA LEU A 453 -0.13 7.97 -14.86
C LEU A 453 -0.67 8.74 -16.07
N ASN A 454 -1.98 8.65 -16.34
CA ASN A 454 -2.59 9.45 -17.39
C ASN A 454 -2.58 10.94 -17.03
N ASP A 455 -2.85 11.30 -15.77
CA ASP A 455 -2.90 12.69 -15.36
C ASP A 455 -1.50 13.31 -15.26
N LEU A 456 -0.49 12.51 -14.90
CA LEU A 456 0.92 12.91 -14.91
C LEU A 456 1.37 13.46 -16.28
N VAL A 457 0.81 12.91 -17.37
CA VAL A 457 1.10 13.33 -18.76
C VAL A 457 0.02 14.26 -19.34
N SER A 458 -0.98 14.64 -18.53
CA SER A 458 -2.12 15.45 -18.99
C SER A 458 -2.30 16.76 -18.24
N TYR A 459 -1.67 16.94 -17.08
CA TYR A 459 -1.83 18.13 -16.24
C TYR A 459 -0.48 18.64 -15.71
N ASN A 460 -0.30 19.96 -15.72
CA ASN A 460 0.79 20.63 -15.01
C ASN A 460 0.36 21.05 -13.60
N GLU A 461 -0.89 21.47 -13.44
CA GLU A 461 -1.45 21.94 -12.18
C GLU A 461 -2.42 20.92 -11.59
N LYS A 462 -2.54 20.90 -10.26
CA LYS A 462 -3.54 20.07 -9.58
C LYS A 462 -4.92 20.73 -9.62
N HIS A 463 -5.96 19.91 -9.73
CA HIS A 463 -7.36 20.29 -9.77
C HIS A 463 -8.16 19.58 -8.67
N ASN A 464 -7.83 19.91 -7.41
CA ASN A 464 -8.41 19.30 -6.22
C ASN A 464 -9.61 20.09 -5.69
N GLU A 465 -10.16 21.04 -6.47
CA GLU A 465 -11.36 21.79 -6.09
C GLU A 465 -12.52 20.90 -5.59
N PRO A 466 -12.77 19.70 -6.17
CA PRO A 466 -13.82 18.80 -5.69
C PRO A 466 -13.64 18.33 -4.24
N ASN A 467 -12.44 18.39 -3.67
CA ASN A 467 -12.17 17.93 -2.29
C ASN A 467 -12.72 18.88 -1.23
N GLY A 468 -13.15 20.09 -1.60
CA GLY A 468 -13.77 21.06 -0.69
C GLY A 468 -12.78 21.92 0.11
N GLU A 469 -11.48 21.76 -0.11
CA GLU A 469 -10.43 22.49 0.63
C GLU A 469 -9.86 23.70 -0.12
N GLY A 470 -10.53 24.14 -1.19
CA GLY A 470 -10.09 25.28 -2.01
C GLY A 470 -8.75 25.04 -2.69
N ASN A 471 -8.52 23.82 -3.19
CA ASN A 471 -7.32 23.35 -3.90
C ASN A 471 -6.00 23.51 -3.09
N ARG A 472 -6.08 23.58 -1.75
CA ARG A 472 -4.90 23.69 -0.89
C ARG A 472 -4.22 22.34 -0.65
N ASP A 473 -5.00 21.28 -0.59
CA ASP A 473 -4.58 19.90 -0.34
C ASP A 473 -3.86 19.28 -1.55
N GLY A 474 -3.08 18.21 -1.34
CA GLY A 474 -2.26 17.57 -2.37
C GLY A 474 -0.95 18.28 -2.72
N SER A 475 -0.04 17.59 -3.42
CA SER A 475 1.29 18.12 -3.77
C SER A 475 1.21 19.21 -4.84
N ASN A 476 1.98 20.29 -4.66
CA ASN A 476 2.15 21.32 -5.70
C ASN A 476 3.28 20.96 -6.69
N ASP A 477 4.28 20.17 -6.27
CA ASP A 477 5.35 19.70 -7.17
C ASP A 477 5.08 18.25 -7.56
N ASN A 478 4.41 18.10 -8.71
CA ASN A 478 4.05 16.78 -9.24
C ASN A 478 5.10 16.23 -10.20
N LYS A 479 6.07 17.05 -10.61
CA LYS A 479 7.02 16.73 -11.69
C LYS A 479 6.31 16.23 -12.97
N SER A 480 5.13 16.77 -13.25
CA SER A 480 4.27 16.39 -14.38
C SER A 480 4.55 17.23 -15.63
N TRP A 481 3.98 16.81 -16.75
CA TRP A 481 3.96 17.58 -17.99
C TRP A 481 2.71 17.25 -18.81
N ASN A 482 1.88 18.25 -19.11
CA ASN A 482 0.62 18.07 -19.83
C ASN A 482 0.72 17.71 -21.32
N CYS A 483 1.94 17.56 -21.84
CA CYS A 483 2.24 17.27 -23.25
C CYS A 483 1.73 18.30 -24.27
N GLY A 484 1.39 19.52 -23.82
CA GLY A 484 1.03 20.66 -24.66
C GLY A 484 -0.37 21.24 -24.41
N VAL A 485 -1.29 20.47 -23.81
CA VAL A 485 -2.65 20.91 -23.51
C VAL A 485 -3.01 20.49 -22.08
N GLU A 486 -3.58 21.37 -21.27
CA GLU A 486 -4.02 21.02 -19.91
C GLU A 486 -5.33 20.22 -19.96
N GLY A 487 -5.31 19.00 -19.42
CA GLY A 487 -6.48 18.12 -19.35
C GLY A 487 -6.86 17.44 -20.68
N PRO A 488 -8.14 17.03 -20.82
CA PRO A 488 -8.63 16.31 -22.00
C PRO A 488 -8.46 17.12 -23.29
N THR A 489 -8.10 16.45 -24.39
CA THR A 489 -7.95 17.07 -25.70
C THR A 489 -8.31 16.09 -26.82
N ASP A 490 -8.80 16.62 -27.94
CA ASP A 490 -9.05 15.88 -29.16
C ASP A 490 -7.88 15.97 -30.16
N ASP A 491 -6.78 16.66 -29.80
CA ASP A 491 -5.59 16.74 -30.65
C ASP A 491 -4.90 15.37 -30.73
N PRO A 492 -4.91 14.71 -31.91
CA PRO A 492 -4.37 13.37 -32.04
C PRO A 492 -2.84 13.32 -31.90
N ALA A 493 -2.13 14.44 -32.10
CA ALA A 493 -0.69 14.51 -31.86
C ALA A 493 -0.36 14.48 -30.36
N VAL A 494 -1.12 15.22 -29.56
CA VAL A 494 -0.98 15.23 -28.10
C VAL A 494 -1.35 13.87 -27.51
N GLU A 495 -2.47 13.27 -27.94
CA GLU A 495 -2.86 11.96 -27.43
C GLU A 495 -1.88 10.84 -27.79
N ARG A 496 -1.28 10.87 -29.00
CA ARG A 496 -0.20 9.94 -29.36
C ARG A 496 1.03 10.13 -28.49
N LEU A 497 1.40 11.38 -28.19
CA LEU A 497 2.53 11.69 -27.31
C LEU A 497 2.26 11.23 -25.87
N ARG A 498 1.08 11.49 -25.32
CA ARG A 498 0.68 10.99 -23.99
C ARG A 498 0.71 9.48 -23.92
N ASN A 499 0.17 8.80 -24.93
CA ASN A 499 0.19 7.34 -25.00
C ASN A 499 1.62 6.77 -25.04
N ARG A 500 2.53 7.46 -25.73
CA ARG A 500 3.96 7.14 -25.76
C ARG A 500 4.61 7.34 -24.40
N GLU A 501 4.38 8.46 -23.73
CA GLU A 501 4.91 8.75 -22.40
C GLU A 501 4.41 7.76 -21.34
N VAL A 502 3.12 7.40 -21.37
CA VAL A 502 2.57 6.32 -20.52
C VAL A 502 3.36 5.02 -20.71
N LYS A 503 3.60 4.61 -21.96
CA LYS A 503 4.38 3.40 -22.26
C LYS A 503 5.85 3.55 -21.89
N ASN A 504 6.44 4.75 -21.98
CA ASN A 504 7.80 5.03 -21.53
C ASN A 504 7.94 4.75 -20.03
N PHE A 505 7.06 5.34 -19.21
CA PHE A 505 7.04 5.17 -17.76
C PHE A 505 6.80 3.71 -17.34
N LEU A 506 5.83 3.03 -17.97
CA LEU A 506 5.57 1.62 -17.71
C LEU A 506 6.80 0.74 -18.04
N THR A 507 7.46 1.00 -19.17
CA THR A 507 8.64 0.25 -19.59
C THR A 507 9.77 0.37 -18.58
N VAL A 508 10.11 1.60 -18.16
CA VAL A 508 11.24 1.78 -17.23
C VAL A 508 10.91 1.29 -15.82
N THR A 509 9.66 1.41 -15.37
CA THR A 509 9.25 0.93 -14.05
C THR A 509 9.37 -0.58 -13.96
N LEU A 510 8.84 -1.30 -14.95
CA LEU A 510 8.84 -2.77 -14.98
C LEU A 510 10.21 -3.36 -15.30
N LEU A 511 11.03 -2.68 -16.12
CA LEU A 511 12.31 -3.22 -16.58
C LEU A 511 13.53 -2.75 -15.77
N SER A 512 13.39 -1.80 -14.84
CA SER A 512 14.47 -1.45 -13.92
C SER A 512 14.76 -2.58 -12.91
N VAL A 513 15.96 -2.56 -12.33
CA VAL A 513 16.31 -3.43 -11.19
C VAL A 513 15.60 -2.95 -9.92
N GLY A 514 15.13 -3.88 -9.08
CA GLY A 514 14.23 -3.62 -7.95
C GLY A 514 12.84 -4.22 -8.18
N VAL A 515 11.91 -3.97 -7.26
CA VAL A 515 10.52 -4.48 -7.30
C VAL A 515 9.60 -3.41 -7.90
N PRO A 516 8.92 -3.66 -9.03
CA PRO A 516 8.00 -2.69 -9.62
C PRO A 516 6.64 -2.68 -8.91
N MET A 517 6.07 -1.49 -8.77
CA MET A 517 4.69 -1.26 -8.36
C MET A 517 3.94 -0.47 -9.44
N ILE A 518 2.69 -0.86 -9.70
CA ILE A 518 1.76 -0.23 -10.64
C ILE A 518 0.51 0.19 -9.86
N LEU A 519 0.05 1.42 -10.07
CA LEU A 519 -1.20 1.91 -9.52
C LEU A 519 -2.40 1.40 -10.32
N MET A 520 -3.47 1.02 -9.61
CA MET A 520 -4.74 0.60 -10.18
C MET A 520 -5.26 1.58 -11.24
N GLY A 521 -5.36 1.09 -12.47
CA GLY A 521 -5.93 1.80 -13.61
C GLY A 521 -4.90 2.44 -14.53
N ASP A 522 -3.63 2.53 -14.14
CA ASP A 522 -2.59 3.08 -15.01
C ASP A 522 -2.38 2.23 -16.27
N GLU A 523 -2.63 0.92 -16.19
CA GLU A 523 -2.60 -0.01 -17.31
C GLU A 523 -3.70 0.23 -18.35
N VAL A 524 -4.68 1.07 -18.04
CA VAL A 524 -5.77 1.50 -18.92
C VAL A 524 -5.93 3.02 -18.97
N ARG A 525 -4.91 3.79 -18.56
CA ARG A 525 -4.94 5.26 -18.53
C ARG A 525 -6.12 5.84 -17.74
N ARG A 526 -6.42 5.27 -16.56
CA ARG A 526 -7.38 5.85 -15.60
C ARG A 526 -6.98 7.29 -15.28
N THR A 527 -7.98 8.15 -15.12
CA THR A 527 -7.83 9.57 -14.80
C THR A 527 -8.61 9.88 -13.53
N GLN A 528 -8.12 10.84 -12.75
CA GLN A 528 -8.81 11.54 -11.66
C GLN A 528 -9.13 12.99 -12.08
N HIS A 529 -9.14 13.28 -13.38
CA HIS A 529 -9.41 14.58 -13.95
C HIS A 529 -8.48 15.69 -13.44
N GLY A 530 -7.23 15.35 -13.13
CA GLY A 530 -6.25 16.28 -12.58
C GLY A 530 -6.36 16.47 -11.06
N ASN A 531 -7.22 15.72 -10.38
CA ASN A 531 -7.18 15.64 -8.92
C ASN A 531 -6.04 14.73 -8.50
N ASN A 532 -5.06 15.28 -7.79
CA ASN A 532 -3.86 14.56 -7.33
C ASN A 532 -3.95 14.10 -5.86
N ASN A 533 -5.14 14.17 -5.26
CA ASN A 533 -5.37 13.85 -3.86
C ASN A 533 -6.84 13.44 -3.63
N ALA A 534 -7.34 12.46 -4.40
CA ALA A 534 -8.76 12.07 -4.37
C ALA A 534 -9.15 11.23 -3.13
N TYR A 535 -8.62 11.56 -1.96
CA TYR A 535 -8.77 10.79 -0.72
C TYR A 535 -10.20 10.76 -0.16
N CYS A 536 -11.01 11.75 -0.50
CA CYS A 536 -12.36 11.94 0.00
C CYS A 536 -13.46 11.78 -1.08
N LEU A 537 -13.09 11.29 -2.27
CA LEU A 537 -14.00 11.16 -3.41
C LEU A 537 -14.34 9.69 -3.68
N ASP A 538 -15.48 9.24 -3.17
CA ASP A 538 -16.04 7.92 -3.49
C ASP A 538 -17.04 8.01 -4.66
N ASP A 539 -16.53 8.36 -5.83
CA ASP A 539 -17.30 8.50 -7.07
C ASP A 539 -16.47 8.11 -8.31
N GLU A 540 -16.98 8.38 -9.50
CA GLU A 540 -16.34 8.03 -10.78
C GLU A 540 -14.94 8.64 -10.96
N THR A 541 -14.56 9.67 -10.19
CA THR A 541 -13.18 10.20 -10.16
C THR A 541 -12.19 9.14 -9.69
N SER A 542 -12.59 8.33 -8.71
CA SER A 542 -11.71 7.37 -8.04
C SER A 542 -11.96 5.92 -8.46
N TRP A 543 -13.16 5.61 -8.97
CA TRP A 543 -13.52 4.25 -9.34
C TRP A 543 -12.83 3.77 -10.62
N PHE A 544 -12.58 2.47 -10.71
CA PHE A 544 -12.06 1.85 -11.92
C PHE A 544 -13.15 1.81 -13.00
N ASP A 545 -12.97 2.56 -14.08
CA ASP A 545 -13.84 2.52 -15.27
C ASP A 545 -13.44 1.34 -16.18
N TRP A 546 -14.26 0.28 -16.18
CA TRP A 546 -13.99 -0.93 -16.95
C TRP A 546 -14.16 -0.74 -18.47
N SER A 547 -14.77 0.36 -18.93
CA SER A 547 -14.83 0.70 -20.35
C SER A 547 -13.46 1.09 -20.92
N LEU A 548 -12.54 1.52 -20.05
CA LEU A 548 -11.16 1.88 -20.44
C LEU A 548 -10.36 0.70 -20.98
N LEU A 549 -10.72 -0.54 -20.62
CA LEU A 549 -10.11 -1.74 -21.20
C LEU A 549 -10.31 -1.82 -22.71
N ALA A 550 -11.46 -1.38 -23.22
CA ALA A 550 -11.72 -1.31 -24.65
C ALA A 550 -11.07 -0.06 -25.28
N LYS A 551 -11.15 1.08 -24.58
CA LYS A 551 -10.62 2.37 -25.07
C LYS A 551 -9.09 2.39 -25.18
N HIS A 552 -8.41 1.77 -24.23
CA HIS A 552 -6.95 1.74 -24.10
C HIS A 552 -6.40 0.31 -24.12
N ALA A 553 -7.03 -0.55 -24.95
CA ALA A 553 -6.65 -1.94 -25.12
C ALA A 553 -5.18 -2.12 -25.54
N ASP A 554 -4.61 -1.12 -26.22
CA ASP A 554 -3.21 -1.12 -26.62
C ASP A 554 -2.26 -0.99 -25.42
N VAL A 555 -2.56 -0.13 -24.44
CA VAL A 555 -1.77 0.01 -23.21
C VAL A 555 -1.92 -1.23 -22.33
N CYS A 556 -3.14 -1.76 -22.19
CA CYS A 556 -3.37 -2.99 -21.42
C CYS A 556 -2.59 -4.18 -22.01
N ARG A 557 -2.61 -4.34 -23.35
CA ARG A 557 -1.78 -5.34 -24.06
C ARG A 557 -0.29 -5.11 -23.80
N PHE A 558 0.16 -3.87 -23.82
CA PHE A 558 1.55 -3.51 -23.59
C PHE A 558 2.02 -3.93 -22.19
N VAL A 559 1.24 -3.61 -21.14
CA VAL A 559 1.52 -4.00 -19.76
C VAL A 559 1.51 -5.51 -19.58
N ARG A 560 0.54 -6.23 -20.15
CA ARG A 560 0.49 -7.70 -20.11
C ARG A 560 1.78 -8.34 -20.61
N LEU A 561 2.31 -7.86 -21.74
CA LEU A 561 3.55 -8.38 -22.31
C LEU A 561 4.80 -7.99 -21.50
N LEU A 562 4.83 -6.80 -20.90
CA LEU A 562 5.88 -6.42 -19.97
C LEU A 562 5.88 -7.31 -18.73
N ASN A 563 4.71 -7.52 -18.11
CA ASN A 563 4.55 -8.36 -16.93
C ASN A 563 4.93 -9.81 -17.22
N ALA A 564 4.47 -10.37 -18.34
CA ALA A 564 4.84 -11.72 -18.79
C ALA A 564 6.35 -11.91 -18.91
N ARG A 565 7.10 -10.86 -19.30
CA ARG A 565 8.57 -10.92 -19.30
C ARG A 565 9.17 -10.68 -17.92
N ARG A 566 8.61 -9.76 -17.14
CA ARG A 566 9.11 -9.41 -15.80
C ARG A 566 9.10 -10.60 -14.84
N VAL A 567 8.07 -11.43 -14.88
CA VAL A 567 7.96 -12.62 -14.00
C VAL A 567 8.95 -13.75 -14.36
N LEU A 568 9.61 -13.67 -15.52
CA LEU A 568 10.64 -14.64 -15.95
C LEU A 568 12.05 -14.27 -15.46
N ARG A 569 12.19 -13.20 -14.66
CA ARG A 569 13.49 -12.82 -14.11
C ARG A 569 14.09 -13.93 -13.25
N ASP A 570 15.41 -13.99 -13.28
CA ASP A 570 16.16 -14.89 -12.43
C ASP A 570 15.96 -14.50 -10.95
N VAL A 571 15.82 -15.51 -10.11
CA VAL A 571 15.65 -15.38 -8.64
C VAL A 571 16.88 -15.90 -7.89
N GLU A 572 17.89 -16.41 -8.60
CA GLU A 572 19.07 -16.99 -7.97
C GLU A 572 19.85 -15.98 -7.15
N HIS A 573 19.96 -14.72 -7.59
CA HIS A 573 20.66 -13.69 -6.83
C HIS A 573 19.99 -13.46 -5.47
N GLU A 574 18.65 -13.46 -5.41
CA GLU A 574 17.91 -13.37 -4.14
C GLU A 574 18.12 -14.63 -3.28
N ARG A 575 18.04 -15.82 -3.88
CA ARG A 575 18.28 -17.09 -3.16
C ARG A 575 19.68 -17.20 -2.58
N GLN A 576 20.67 -16.66 -3.28
CA GLN A 576 22.07 -16.60 -2.86
C GLN A 576 22.39 -15.36 -2.02
N ARG A 577 21.41 -14.47 -1.78
CA ARG A 577 21.57 -13.19 -1.06
C ARG A 577 22.70 -12.34 -1.63
N VAL A 578 22.76 -12.27 -2.95
CA VAL A 578 23.73 -11.44 -3.67
C VAL A 578 23.36 -9.97 -3.48
N SER A 579 24.29 -9.18 -2.96
CA SER A 579 24.10 -7.75 -2.79
C SER A 579 23.94 -7.03 -4.12
N LEU A 580 23.26 -5.88 -4.13
CA LEU A 580 23.14 -4.98 -5.25
C LEU A 580 24.52 -4.59 -5.80
N THR A 581 25.46 -4.23 -4.92
CA THR A 581 26.82 -3.87 -5.31
C THR A 581 27.55 -5.03 -5.98
N HIS A 582 27.38 -6.25 -5.47
CA HIS A 582 27.95 -7.45 -6.08
C HIS A 582 27.31 -7.76 -7.44
N LEU A 583 25.98 -7.71 -7.54
CA LEU A 583 25.22 -7.91 -8.77
C LEU A 583 25.69 -6.94 -9.86
N ILE A 584 25.75 -5.65 -9.52
CA ILE A 584 26.21 -4.59 -10.42
C ILE A 584 27.65 -4.81 -10.86
N ARG A 585 28.56 -5.19 -9.94
CA ARG A 585 29.98 -5.43 -10.27
C ARG A 585 30.17 -6.61 -11.21
N GLN A 586 29.35 -7.64 -11.05
CA GLN A 586 29.39 -8.81 -11.92
C GLN A 586 28.70 -8.56 -13.27
N ALA A 587 27.64 -7.77 -13.32
CA ALA A 587 26.92 -7.52 -14.57
C ALA A 587 27.85 -6.95 -15.66
N LYS A 588 27.87 -7.59 -16.84
CA LYS A 588 28.45 -7.00 -18.03
C LYS A 588 27.47 -5.92 -18.50
N LYS A 589 27.85 -4.67 -18.29
CA LYS A 589 27.00 -3.52 -18.56
C LYS A 589 27.81 -2.34 -19.07
N GLU A 590 27.22 -1.56 -19.96
CA GLU A 590 27.88 -0.43 -20.59
C GLU A 590 26.88 0.72 -20.77
N TRP A 591 27.35 1.94 -20.52
CA TRP A 591 26.58 3.16 -20.75
C TRP A 591 27.06 3.82 -22.04
N HIS A 592 26.11 4.29 -22.84
CA HIS A 592 26.33 4.92 -24.14
C HIS A 592 25.48 6.20 -24.23
N GLY A 593 25.85 7.08 -25.16
CA GLY A 593 24.97 8.16 -25.62
C GLY A 593 24.44 7.79 -27.01
N VAL A 594 24.28 8.78 -27.88
CA VAL A 594 24.06 8.54 -29.32
C VAL A 594 25.26 7.82 -29.98
N LYS A 595 26.44 7.91 -29.36
CA LYS A 595 27.66 7.17 -29.75
C LYS A 595 28.06 6.17 -28.67
N LEU A 596 28.68 5.06 -29.09
CA LEU A 596 29.11 4.01 -28.17
C LEU A 596 30.18 4.52 -27.19
N HIS A 597 30.05 4.12 -25.91
CA HIS A 597 30.95 4.46 -24.80
C HIS A 597 31.12 5.97 -24.56
N GLN A 598 30.20 6.78 -25.08
CA GLN A 598 30.18 8.24 -24.91
C GLN A 598 28.84 8.67 -24.33
N PRO A 599 28.47 8.23 -23.11
CA PRO A 599 27.28 8.73 -22.44
C PRO A 599 27.42 10.24 -22.15
N ASP A 600 26.35 10.99 -22.39
CA ASP A 600 26.29 12.42 -22.05
C ASP A 600 25.65 12.58 -20.67
N TRP A 601 26.48 12.92 -19.68
CA TRP A 601 26.07 13.23 -18.30
C TRP A 601 25.97 14.72 -18.03
N SER A 602 26.09 15.56 -19.07
CA SER A 602 25.95 17.01 -18.91
C SER A 602 24.51 17.36 -18.46
N PRO A 603 24.32 18.50 -17.79
CA PRO A 603 22.99 18.96 -17.39
C PRO A 603 21.99 19.08 -18.55
N HIS A 604 22.46 19.27 -19.79
CA HIS A 604 21.60 19.42 -20.96
C HIS A 604 21.25 18.08 -21.63
N SER A 605 21.83 16.98 -21.19
CA SER A 605 21.53 15.66 -21.73
C SER A 605 20.05 15.31 -21.54
N ARG A 606 19.47 14.74 -22.60
CA ARG A 606 18.07 14.25 -22.67
C ARG A 606 17.98 12.82 -23.18
N SER A 607 19.11 12.14 -23.25
CA SER A 607 19.16 10.80 -23.80
C SER A 607 20.27 9.98 -23.16
N ILE A 608 19.98 8.72 -22.89
CA ILE A 608 20.95 7.75 -22.40
C ILE A 608 20.67 6.41 -23.06
N ALA A 609 21.72 5.63 -23.28
CA ALA A 609 21.62 4.26 -23.74
C ALA A 609 22.38 3.31 -22.80
N PHE A 610 21.81 2.12 -22.58
CA PHE A 610 22.30 1.18 -21.58
C PHE A 610 22.29 -0.24 -22.16
N PHE A 611 23.47 -0.86 -22.20
CA PHE A 611 23.65 -2.24 -22.60
C PHE A 611 23.83 -3.13 -21.36
N VAL A 612 23.20 -4.31 -21.36
CA VAL A 612 23.34 -5.30 -20.31
C VAL A 612 23.26 -6.73 -20.86
N GLU A 613 24.06 -7.63 -20.29
CA GLU A 613 24.00 -9.06 -20.53
C GLU A 613 23.10 -9.78 -19.51
N LEU A 614 22.12 -10.54 -20.00
CA LEU A 614 21.34 -11.49 -19.22
C LEU A 614 22.13 -12.80 -19.12
N ARG A 615 23.05 -12.86 -18.16
CA ARG A 615 24.07 -13.93 -18.03
C ARG A 615 23.55 -15.37 -18.16
N ARG A 616 22.39 -15.70 -17.57
CA ARG A 616 21.83 -17.05 -17.65
C ARG A 616 21.26 -17.41 -19.01
N GLU A 617 20.70 -16.43 -19.70
CA GLU A 617 20.07 -16.62 -21.01
C GLU A 617 21.10 -16.47 -22.14
N GLY A 618 22.27 -15.87 -21.87
CA GLY A 618 23.27 -15.56 -22.89
C GLY A 618 22.76 -14.53 -23.90
N HIS A 619 21.77 -13.72 -23.50
CA HIS A 619 21.15 -12.71 -24.35
C HIS A 619 21.61 -11.32 -23.94
N PHE A 620 21.71 -10.42 -24.91
CA PHE A 620 22.01 -9.01 -24.67
C PHE A 620 20.76 -8.17 -24.80
N VAL A 621 20.63 -7.16 -23.93
CA VAL A 621 19.57 -6.17 -23.98
C VAL A 621 20.20 -4.79 -24.09
N HIS A 622 19.66 -3.96 -24.98
CA HIS A 622 20.09 -2.59 -25.16
C HIS A 622 18.88 -1.66 -25.06
N PHE A 623 18.91 -0.80 -24.04
CA PHE A 623 17.92 0.25 -23.82
C PHE A 623 18.41 1.53 -24.47
N ILE A 624 17.53 2.19 -25.21
CA ILE A 624 17.71 3.54 -25.74
C ILE A 624 16.58 4.38 -25.16
N LEU A 625 16.93 5.39 -24.37
CA LEU A 625 16.00 6.27 -23.71
C LEU A 625 16.17 7.68 -24.31
N ASN A 626 15.25 8.08 -25.17
CA ASN A 626 15.26 9.40 -25.81
C ASN A 626 14.16 10.29 -25.23
N ALA A 627 14.48 11.06 -24.19
CA ALA A 627 13.59 12.10 -23.68
C ALA A 627 13.72 13.42 -24.47
N TYR A 628 14.59 13.50 -25.48
CA TYR A 628 14.72 14.69 -26.33
C TYR A 628 13.46 14.90 -27.19
N TRP A 629 13.19 16.15 -27.57
CA TRP A 629 12.02 16.51 -28.38
C TRP A 629 12.23 16.30 -29.89
N GLU A 630 13.40 15.81 -30.31
CA GLU A 630 13.67 15.39 -31.69
C GLU A 630 14.15 13.92 -31.75
N PRO A 631 14.00 13.27 -32.91
CA PRO A 631 14.57 11.95 -33.13
C PRO A 631 16.10 11.97 -33.08
N LEU A 632 16.70 10.93 -32.51
CA LEU A 632 18.14 10.77 -32.39
C LEU A 632 18.58 9.42 -32.98
N GLU A 633 19.74 9.41 -33.63
CA GLU A 633 20.36 8.20 -34.17
C GLU A 633 21.35 7.62 -33.14
N PHE A 634 21.13 6.39 -32.69
CA PHE A 634 21.98 5.72 -31.71
C PHE A 634 22.81 4.63 -32.38
N GLU A 635 24.13 4.66 -32.19
CA GLU A 635 24.99 3.54 -32.54
C GLU A 635 24.67 2.31 -31.67
N LEU A 636 24.63 1.12 -32.29
CA LEU A 636 24.35 -0.14 -31.61
C LEU A 636 25.64 -0.89 -31.28
N PRO A 637 25.78 -1.46 -30.07
CA PRO A 637 26.93 -2.29 -29.72
C PRO A 637 27.07 -3.48 -30.68
N PRO A 638 28.28 -3.87 -31.09
CA PRO A 638 28.48 -5.02 -31.97
C PRO A 638 28.05 -6.31 -31.26
N VAL A 639 27.31 -7.16 -31.99
CA VAL A 639 26.90 -8.51 -31.56
C VAL A 639 27.53 -9.55 -32.48
N ASN A 640 27.77 -10.76 -31.98
CA ASN A 640 28.49 -11.77 -32.77
C ASN A 640 27.56 -12.40 -33.83
N HIS A 641 27.62 -11.87 -35.06
CA HIS A 641 26.85 -12.39 -36.20
C HIS A 641 27.17 -13.86 -36.52
N GLU A 642 28.39 -14.35 -36.25
CA GLU A 642 28.78 -15.74 -36.48
C GLU A 642 28.07 -16.73 -35.52
N ARG A 643 27.51 -16.23 -34.42
CA ARG A 643 26.65 -16.98 -33.49
C ARG A 643 25.15 -16.72 -33.71
N GLY A 644 24.78 -16.09 -34.82
CA GLY A 644 23.41 -15.70 -35.13
C GLY A 644 22.93 -14.44 -34.40
N GLY A 645 23.84 -13.69 -33.75
CA GLY A 645 23.50 -12.46 -33.04
C GLY A 645 23.13 -11.33 -34.00
N THR A 646 21.85 -10.99 -34.05
CA THR A 646 21.33 -9.77 -34.70
C THR A 646 20.45 -9.05 -33.70
N TRP A 647 20.56 -7.73 -33.61
CA TRP A 647 19.65 -6.93 -32.78
C TRP A 647 18.23 -7.04 -33.30
N ARG A 648 17.28 -7.27 -32.40
CA ARG A 648 15.86 -7.34 -32.68
C ARG A 648 15.13 -6.32 -31.83
N ARG A 649 14.13 -5.65 -32.41
CA ARG A 649 13.34 -4.64 -31.70
C ARG A 649 12.27 -5.30 -30.84
N TRP A 650 12.49 -5.33 -29.53
CA TRP A 650 11.51 -5.82 -28.59
C TRP A 650 10.45 -4.76 -28.29
N ILE A 651 10.88 -3.56 -27.92
CA ILE A 651 10.00 -2.43 -27.56
C ILE A 651 10.42 -1.21 -28.37
N ASP A 652 9.45 -0.46 -28.88
CA ASP A 652 9.61 0.90 -29.38
C ASP A 652 8.31 1.66 -29.17
N THR A 653 8.27 2.51 -28.13
CA THR A 653 7.06 3.22 -27.72
C THR A 653 6.57 4.24 -28.74
N ALA A 654 7.36 4.57 -29.77
CA ALA A 654 6.95 5.48 -30.82
C ALA A 654 6.07 4.82 -31.90
N LEU A 655 6.04 3.49 -31.95
CA LEU A 655 5.24 2.74 -32.91
C LEU A 655 3.81 2.51 -32.42
N ASP A 656 2.91 2.27 -33.36
CA ASP A 656 1.54 1.89 -33.03
C ASP A 656 1.46 0.40 -32.64
N SER A 657 0.53 0.08 -31.73
CA SER A 657 0.21 -1.30 -31.39
C SER A 657 -0.27 -2.09 -32.62
N PRO A 658 0.19 -3.34 -32.83
CA PRO A 658 0.94 -4.17 -31.89
C PRO A 658 2.48 -4.10 -32.01
N ASN A 659 3.03 -3.16 -32.78
CA ASN A 659 4.47 -3.10 -33.05
C ASN A 659 5.30 -2.40 -31.97
N ASP A 660 4.63 -1.73 -31.03
CA ASP A 660 5.19 -1.05 -29.86
C ASP A 660 5.85 -2.00 -28.86
N ILE A 661 5.32 -3.21 -28.72
CA ILE A 661 5.96 -4.33 -28.03
C ILE A 661 5.58 -5.66 -28.67
N VAL A 662 6.58 -6.48 -28.95
CA VAL A 662 6.42 -7.78 -29.62
C VAL A 662 7.11 -8.90 -28.83
N PRO A 663 6.62 -10.15 -28.89
CA PRO A 663 7.37 -11.29 -28.36
C PRO A 663 8.77 -11.37 -28.98
N TRP A 664 9.78 -11.76 -28.19
CA TRP A 664 11.18 -11.83 -28.64
C TRP A 664 11.38 -12.72 -29.87
N GLN A 665 10.60 -13.80 -29.96
CA GLN A 665 10.65 -14.78 -31.05
C GLN A 665 10.23 -14.16 -32.39
N THR A 666 9.30 -13.21 -32.36
CA THR A 666 8.76 -12.51 -33.52
C THR A 666 9.32 -11.10 -33.68
N ALA A 667 10.27 -10.69 -32.81
CA ALA A 667 10.85 -9.38 -32.84
C ALA A 667 11.62 -9.14 -34.16
N PRO A 668 11.31 -8.05 -34.90
CA PRO A 668 11.91 -7.80 -36.19
C PRO A 668 13.40 -7.50 -36.06
N GLU A 669 14.19 -8.04 -36.97
CA GLU A 669 15.64 -7.82 -37.04
C GLU A 669 15.98 -6.40 -37.48
N ILE A 670 17.07 -5.88 -36.92
CA ILE A 670 17.65 -4.58 -37.26
C ILE A 670 18.96 -4.87 -38.02
N PRO A 671 18.99 -4.63 -39.34
CA PRO A 671 20.13 -5.00 -40.18
C PRO A 671 21.31 -4.00 -40.08
N GLY A 672 21.13 -2.87 -39.40
CA GLY A 672 22.11 -1.80 -39.30
C GLY A 672 22.93 -1.81 -38.00
N SER A 673 23.98 -0.99 -37.97
CA SER A 673 24.78 -0.69 -36.77
C SER A 673 24.25 0.51 -35.97
N SER A 674 23.07 1.01 -36.32
CA SER A 674 22.41 2.13 -35.64
C SER A 674 20.89 1.93 -35.60
N TYR A 675 20.23 2.63 -34.68
CA TYR A 675 18.78 2.69 -34.57
C TYR A 675 18.33 4.14 -34.37
N ARG A 676 17.36 4.59 -35.18
CA ARG A 676 16.73 5.90 -35.05
C ARG A 676 15.59 5.85 -34.04
N ALA A 677 15.83 6.34 -32.83
CA ALA A 677 14.77 6.48 -31.83
C ALA A 677 14.04 7.81 -32.05
N GLU A 678 12.71 7.76 -32.19
CA GLU A 678 11.89 8.96 -32.34
C GLU A 678 11.94 9.84 -31.07
N ALA A 679 11.50 11.10 -31.18
CA ALA A 679 11.40 12.01 -30.05
C ALA A 679 10.59 11.39 -28.90
N ARG A 680 10.99 11.63 -27.64
CA ARG A 680 10.23 11.21 -26.46
C ARG A 680 9.91 9.71 -26.43
N SER A 681 10.85 8.85 -26.81
CA SER A 681 10.62 7.41 -26.95
C SER A 681 11.58 6.57 -26.13
N VAL A 682 11.13 5.34 -25.83
CA VAL A 682 11.92 4.28 -25.24
C VAL A 682 11.96 3.13 -26.22
N VAL A 683 13.18 2.69 -26.55
CA VAL A 683 13.42 1.53 -27.40
C VAL A 683 14.19 0.51 -26.57
N VAL A 684 13.76 -0.75 -26.64
CA VAL A 684 14.48 -1.88 -26.03
C VAL A 684 14.76 -2.90 -27.12
N LEU A 685 16.04 -3.17 -27.33
CA LEU A 685 16.54 -4.13 -28.31
C LEU A 685 17.07 -5.37 -27.60
N VAL A 686 16.94 -6.52 -28.25
CA VAL A 686 17.44 -7.79 -27.74
C VAL A 686 18.27 -8.50 -28.81
N ALA A 687 19.40 -9.07 -28.43
CA ALA A 687 20.19 -9.95 -29.29
C ALA A 687 20.21 -11.34 -28.67
N LEU A 688 19.64 -12.30 -29.40
CA LEU A 688 19.55 -13.69 -28.98
C LEU A 688 20.77 -14.44 -29.50
N GLU A 689 21.75 -14.75 -28.65
CA GLU A 689 22.83 -15.67 -29.00
C GLU A 689 22.44 -17.12 -28.62
N GLY A 690 22.43 -18.04 -29.59
CA GLY A 690 22.07 -19.46 -29.40
C GLY A 690 20.75 -19.90 -30.08
N PRO A 691 20.45 -21.21 -30.19
CA PRO A 691 19.26 -21.70 -30.88
C PRO A 691 17.96 -21.29 -30.14
N VAL A 692 17.01 -20.73 -30.89
CA VAL A 692 15.68 -20.24 -30.43
C VAL A 692 14.80 -21.36 -29.83
N GLU A 693 15.22 -22.63 -29.93
CA GLU A 693 14.44 -23.83 -29.59
C GLU A 693 14.19 -24.06 -28.09
N ASN A 694 14.92 -23.38 -27.19
CA ASN A 694 14.73 -23.52 -25.73
C ASN A 694 13.74 -22.51 -25.10
N LEU A 695 13.03 -21.71 -25.90
CA LEU A 695 11.99 -20.79 -25.43
C LEU A 695 10.61 -21.45 -25.32
N THR A 696 10.55 -22.73 -24.92
CA THR A 696 9.27 -23.41 -24.63
C THR A 696 8.83 -23.07 -23.21
N TYR A 697 7.87 -22.16 -23.07
CA TYR A 697 7.01 -22.14 -21.90
C TYR A 697 5.54 -22.11 -22.30
N VAL A 698 4.83 -22.98 -21.59
CA VAL A 698 3.40 -23.26 -21.61
C VAL A 698 2.63 -21.97 -21.35
N ILE A 699 1.60 -21.75 -22.17
CA ILE A 699 0.62 -20.66 -22.08
C ILE A 699 -0.08 -20.66 -20.72
#